data_AF-A0A510V3Q1-F1
#
_entry.id   AF-A0A510V3Q1-F1
#
_cell.length_a   1.000
_cell.length_b   1.000
_cell.length_c   1.000
_cell.angle_alpha   90.00
_cell.angle_beta   90.00
_cell.angle_gamma   90.00
#
_symmetry.space_group_name_H-M   'P 1'
#
loop_
_entity.id
_entity.type
_entity.pdbx_description
1 polymer ?
#
loop_
_entity_poly.entity_id
_entity_poly.type
_entity_poly.pdbx_seq_one_letter_code
_entity_poly.pdbx_strand_id
1 'polypeptide(L)'
;MPLPLLLAGPVLRRVDPGLVAVQVVLSEPAGVRVTVWEGRVASDTTNPPFATSADPPDPNAAPPHPGETTVRIGEQLHLGLVTVRLPPSSGRVFQPDRLYSYNVTVTGAQNTTDLAGLGLLGPHTVSGVECGPLGYADRMLPSFALPPSTLDDLRIAYGSCRRPGYDDGDALAWMDEYLNERFDDPRGRIHQLFLGGDQIYADDVDSLMMLRTAQLGVELIGTDGGVPLERVKVNQVLRRPDVEPSRVDPGASYTPETPQQTEAAGDLPAGPPQFPVGDRLRLTQVSAQLTSSDGANHLMSVGEFAAAYLLAWSPACWGEEVPGAQLLAPGAGTGPALRWLDMPGADHDIDLPLQDFPERVPQHLFSDAATIAQREKDRVENAAEHTRSRLRSHRVHREFLLGLGRVQRVLANVPTYMMLDDHDVTDDFFLTPMWRHRVLGTALGHVILTNGMLGYALFQDWGNDPRRYDQVTTPDRPELGGQLPGDLLDRAARLFPRSAPGPDATVFDEIGRMFGHHLDNPPQPDGRFGVVDAPMTWHFTVDGPKHVAVALDNRTRRSYAAEIGPPGNVSTEALVDQVPRPPLPDGREVLVVVAPLQVIGPPVIDEVVAKAIYRVFDLLEAGDLTDRSSAAGNRRMPGTNPDALETWAFDAVTFEHLLARLAEHRRVVVLSGDVHNAAANVMSYWRGDAAEPARIAQLTSSGFKNVMPVYLRALDRSAMLLQELLRARLGVERLGWTRPDAELVLLPDGRTEADLVAVTRARLLRSPVLLATHGWLDDNPEGEEREDRLTSRLNPDKPPDWRWRVTPLVDDRADADRPAPIRVTPLDDAVVEAQLADPATAFAAMQAVAARHQASLDRMRNTRQMMFRSNFGICRFETDDDGVVTAVGEVHTSAVDPETQLPVLGPYMVHRASLGPQAEAPPAQLRRSVLSRVPVPEPGP
;
A
#
# COMPACT_ATOMS: atom_id res chain seq x y z
N MET A 1 -31.75 0.64 -8.39
CA MET A 1 -31.83 1.95 -9.09
C MET A 1 -30.87 1.90 -10.27
N PRO A 2 -31.12 2.58 -11.39
CA PRO A 2 -30.11 2.68 -12.45
C PRO A 2 -28.85 3.34 -11.89
N LEU A 3 -27.67 2.87 -12.30
CA LEU A 3 -26.41 3.48 -11.90
C LEU A 3 -26.27 4.88 -12.50
N PRO A 4 -25.58 5.83 -11.84
CA PRO A 4 -25.33 7.15 -12.41
C PRO A 4 -24.42 7.05 -13.64
N LEU A 5 -24.45 8.06 -14.51
CA LEU A 5 -23.58 8.10 -15.71
C LEU A 5 -22.10 8.02 -15.31
N LEU A 6 -21.67 8.85 -14.35
CA LEU A 6 -20.30 8.84 -13.81
C LEU A 6 -20.28 7.99 -12.53
N LEU A 7 -19.61 6.84 -12.60
CA LEU A 7 -19.41 5.93 -11.48
C LEU A 7 -18.26 6.39 -10.58
N ALA A 8 -17.15 6.82 -11.19
CA ALA A 8 -16.00 7.41 -10.50
C ALA A 8 -15.21 8.36 -11.41
N GLY A 9 -14.45 9.25 -10.77
CA GLY A 9 -13.63 10.28 -11.43
C GLY A 9 -14.26 11.68 -11.42
N PRO A 10 -13.68 12.63 -12.17
CA PRO A 10 -12.42 12.49 -12.88
C PRO A 10 -11.26 12.25 -11.91
N VAL A 11 -10.37 11.31 -12.25
CA VAL A 11 -9.10 11.10 -11.55
C VAL A 11 -7.99 11.63 -12.44
N LEU A 12 -7.25 12.63 -11.96
CA LEU A 12 -6.07 13.14 -12.62
C LEU A 12 -4.92 12.15 -12.39
N ARG A 13 -4.45 11.50 -13.45
CA ARG A 13 -3.46 10.42 -13.37
C ARG A 13 -2.06 10.98 -13.58
N ARG A 14 -1.58 10.95 -14.82
CA ARG A 14 -0.23 11.38 -15.18
C ARG A 14 -0.22 12.80 -15.74
N VAL A 15 0.68 13.63 -15.23
CA VAL A 15 0.96 14.95 -15.78
C VAL A 15 2.47 15.09 -16.00
N ASP A 16 2.86 15.28 -17.26
CA ASP A 16 4.21 15.55 -17.74
C ASP A 16 4.20 16.83 -18.61
N PRO A 17 5.36 17.43 -18.95
CA PRO A 17 5.42 18.60 -19.84
C PRO A 17 4.72 18.43 -21.20
N GLY A 18 4.55 17.19 -21.68
CA GLY A 18 3.89 16.88 -22.94
C GLY A 18 2.59 16.07 -22.83
N LEU A 19 2.11 15.75 -21.63
CA LEU A 19 0.97 14.85 -21.44
C LEU A 19 0.17 15.17 -20.18
N VAL A 20 -1.16 15.16 -20.30
CA VAL A 20 -2.10 15.16 -19.17
C VAL A 20 -3.07 14.00 -19.38
N ALA A 21 -3.23 13.14 -18.39
CA ALA A 21 -4.12 11.99 -18.43
C ALA A 21 -5.22 12.09 -17.36
N VAL A 22 -6.48 11.92 -17.77
CA VAL A 22 -7.63 11.94 -16.88
C VAL A 22 -8.43 10.65 -17.06
N GLN A 23 -8.71 9.97 -15.96
CA GLN A 23 -9.51 8.75 -15.94
C GLN A 23 -10.94 9.04 -15.49
N VAL A 24 -11.90 8.40 -16.15
CA VAL A 24 -13.31 8.36 -15.75
C VAL A 24 -13.84 6.94 -15.87
N VAL A 25 -14.79 6.59 -15.02
CA VAL A 25 -15.52 5.32 -15.09
C VAL A 25 -17.01 5.63 -15.25
N LEU A 26 -17.61 5.08 -16.30
CA LEU A 26 -18.96 5.37 -16.75
C LEU A 26 -19.85 4.12 -16.75
N SER A 27 -21.16 4.31 -16.63
CA SER A 27 -22.15 3.23 -16.73
C SER A 27 -22.61 2.92 -18.16
N GLU A 28 -22.16 3.67 -19.16
CA GLU A 28 -22.53 3.46 -20.56
C GLU A 28 -21.35 3.79 -21.50
N PRO A 29 -21.34 3.26 -22.73
CA PRO A 29 -20.30 3.60 -23.69
C PRO A 29 -20.39 5.08 -24.10
N ALA A 30 -19.25 5.76 -24.08
CA ALA A 30 -19.18 7.17 -24.43
C ALA A 30 -17.88 7.54 -25.16
N GLY A 31 -17.95 8.64 -25.90
CA GLY A 31 -16.77 9.43 -26.26
C GLY A 31 -16.44 10.40 -25.12
N VAL A 32 -15.20 10.42 -24.66
CA VAL A 32 -14.71 11.26 -23.57
C VAL A 32 -13.61 12.17 -24.11
N ARG A 33 -13.79 13.49 -23.92
CA ARG A 33 -12.83 14.51 -24.34
C ARG A 33 -12.34 15.29 -23.14
N VAL A 34 -11.03 15.54 -23.11
CA VAL A 34 -10.41 16.43 -22.13
C VAL A 34 -9.97 17.70 -22.82
N THR A 35 -10.30 18.84 -22.22
CA THR A 35 -9.84 20.15 -22.67
C THR A 35 -9.13 20.83 -21.52
N VAL A 36 -7.97 21.43 -21.79
CA VAL A 36 -7.12 22.07 -20.80
C VAL A 36 -6.97 23.56 -21.12
N TRP A 37 -7.02 24.39 -20.10
CA TRP A 37 -6.78 25.83 -20.16
C TRP A 37 -5.62 26.19 -19.25
N GLU A 38 -4.89 27.24 -19.63
CA GLU A 38 -3.90 27.85 -18.74
C GLU A 38 -4.59 28.74 -17.69
N GLY A 39 -4.13 28.65 -16.45
CA GLY A 39 -4.68 29.34 -15.31
C GLY A 39 -5.91 28.65 -14.71
N ARG A 40 -6.47 29.30 -13.69
CA ARG A 40 -7.69 28.87 -13.02
C ARG A 40 -8.91 29.46 -13.73
N VAL A 41 -9.79 28.61 -14.26
CA VAL A 41 -10.94 29.04 -15.07
C VAL A 41 -12.25 28.41 -14.60
N ALA A 42 -13.36 29.13 -14.82
CA ALA A 42 -14.71 28.63 -14.63
C ALA A 42 -15.19 27.82 -15.84
N SER A 43 -16.24 27.03 -15.67
CA SER A 43 -16.81 26.18 -16.73
C SER A 43 -17.35 26.92 -17.94
N ASP A 44 -17.77 28.18 -17.78
CA ASP A 44 -18.25 29.05 -18.87
C ASP A 44 -17.17 30.01 -19.39
N THR A 45 -15.90 29.68 -19.15
CA THR A 45 -14.78 30.47 -19.65
C THR A 45 -14.85 30.65 -21.17
N THR A 46 -14.52 31.87 -21.62
CA THR A 46 -14.37 32.19 -23.05
C THR A 46 -12.90 32.19 -23.48
N ASN A 47 -11.98 31.85 -22.56
CA ASN A 47 -10.56 31.73 -22.86
C ASN A 47 -10.37 30.60 -23.89
N PRO A 48 -9.48 30.80 -24.89
CA PRO A 48 -9.16 29.74 -25.82
C PRO A 48 -8.52 28.56 -25.05
N PRO A 49 -8.87 27.31 -25.40
CA PRO A 49 -8.23 26.15 -24.80
C PRO A 49 -6.74 26.14 -25.13
N PHE A 50 -5.92 25.77 -24.15
CA PHE A 50 -4.49 25.58 -24.33
C PHE A 50 -4.21 24.34 -25.19
N ALA A 51 -4.91 23.24 -24.91
CA ALA A 51 -4.85 21.99 -25.66
C ALA A 51 -6.09 21.13 -25.38
N THR A 52 -6.37 20.17 -26.28
CA THR A 52 -7.43 19.18 -26.11
C THR A 52 -6.96 17.80 -26.56
N SER A 53 -7.59 16.73 -26.07
CA SER A 53 -7.33 15.36 -26.49
C SER A 53 -7.65 15.10 -27.97
N ALA A 54 -8.41 16.00 -28.60
CA ALA A 54 -8.70 15.98 -30.03
C ALA A 54 -7.60 16.65 -30.89
N ASP A 55 -6.59 17.28 -30.28
CA ASP A 55 -5.46 17.83 -31.04
C ASP A 55 -4.72 16.70 -31.77
N PRO A 56 -4.18 16.93 -32.99
CA PRO A 56 -3.47 15.89 -33.74
C PRO A 56 -2.30 15.30 -32.93
N PRO A 57 -2.20 13.96 -32.82
CA PRO A 57 -1.10 13.32 -32.11
C PRO A 57 0.22 13.51 -32.87
N ASP A 58 1.34 13.23 -32.21
CA ASP A 58 2.64 13.17 -32.89
C ASP A 58 2.61 12.07 -33.96
N PRO A 59 2.82 12.38 -35.25
CA PRO A 59 2.80 11.37 -36.31
C PRO A 59 3.93 10.33 -36.18
N ASN A 60 4.93 10.58 -35.33
CA ASN A 60 6.04 9.66 -35.07
C ASN A 60 5.84 8.80 -33.82
N ALA A 61 4.74 8.97 -33.09
CA ALA A 61 4.38 8.17 -31.93
C ALA A 61 3.15 7.29 -32.22
N ALA A 62 2.98 6.22 -31.45
CA ALA A 62 1.73 5.47 -31.47
C ALA A 62 0.58 6.40 -31.03
N PRO A 63 -0.58 6.36 -31.72
CA PRO A 63 -1.72 7.16 -31.31
C PRO A 63 -2.24 6.68 -29.94
N PRO A 64 -2.89 7.56 -29.16
CA PRO A 64 -3.52 7.15 -27.91
C PRO A 64 -4.48 5.97 -28.13
N HIS A 65 -4.32 4.89 -27.35
CA HIS A 65 -5.23 3.75 -27.40
C HIS A 65 -6.01 3.59 -26.09
N PRO A 66 -7.36 3.50 -26.12
CA PRO A 66 -8.27 3.64 -27.27
C PRO A 66 -8.63 5.10 -27.60
N GLY A 67 -7.88 6.07 -27.07
CA GLY A 67 -8.07 7.50 -27.29
C GLY A 67 -9.27 8.08 -26.55
N GLU A 68 -10.18 8.74 -27.27
CA GLU A 68 -11.39 9.34 -26.68
C GLU A 68 -12.53 8.32 -26.47
N THR A 69 -12.33 7.02 -26.70
CA THR A 69 -13.39 6.00 -26.56
C THR A 69 -13.27 5.24 -25.25
N THR A 70 -14.38 4.94 -24.58
CA THR A 70 -14.34 4.05 -23.39
C THR A 70 -14.12 2.58 -23.74
N VAL A 71 -13.34 1.86 -22.94
CA VAL A 71 -13.23 0.39 -22.93
C VAL A 71 -14.42 -0.20 -22.17
N ARG A 72 -15.23 -1.03 -22.83
CA ARG A 72 -16.33 -1.75 -22.18
C ARG A 72 -15.80 -2.94 -21.40
N ILE A 73 -16.07 -3.03 -20.10
CA ILE A 73 -15.80 -4.24 -19.31
C ILE A 73 -17.09 -5.00 -19.05
N GLY A 74 -18.14 -4.30 -18.60
CA GLY A 74 -19.44 -4.89 -18.26
C GLY A 74 -20.59 -4.29 -19.07
N GLU A 75 -21.83 -4.64 -18.74
CA GLU A 75 -23.00 -3.95 -19.26
C GLU A 75 -23.07 -2.49 -18.80
N GLN A 76 -22.69 -2.22 -17.55
CA GLN A 76 -22.70 -0.89 -16.95
C GLN A 76 -21.31 -0.51 -16.40
N LEU A 77 -20.23 -0.97 -17.03
CA LEU A 77 -18.86 -0.65 -16.63
C LEU A 77 -18.02 -0.33 -17.86
N HIS A 78 -17.71 0.95 -18.02
CA HIS A 78 -16.97 1.51 -19.13
C HIS A 78 -15.86 2.44 -18.62
N LEU A 79 -14.60 2.12 -18.92
CA LEU A 79 -13.46 2.92 -18.45
C LEU A 79 -12.91 3.79 -19.57
N GLY A 80 -12.63 5.06 -19.29
CA GLY A 80 -11.93 5.96 -20.20
C GLY A 80 -10.69 6.54 -19.52
N LEU A 81 -9.52 6.40 -20.15
CA LEU A 81 -8.32 7.16 -19.81
C LEU A 81 -7.93 8.03 -21.00
N VAL A 82 -8.27 9.31 -20.91
CA VAL A 82 -8.10 10.25 -22.01
C VAL A 82 -6.85 11.06 -21.79
N THR A 83 -6.03 11.16 -22.84
CA THR A 83 -4.76 11.90 -22.79
C THR A 83 -4.78 13.12 -23.70
N VAL A 84 -4.42 14.27 -23.15
CA VAL A 84 -4.06 15.48 -23.91
C VAL A 84 -2.57 15.43 -24.16
N ARG A 85 -2.16 15.40 -25.43
CA ARG A 85 -0.75 15.23 -25.81
C ARG A 85 -0.25 16.41 -26.63
N LEU A 86 0.90 16.94 -26.25
CA LEU A 86 1.55 18.04 -26.97
C LEU A 86 2.69 17.46 -27.81
N PRO A 87 2.54 17.34 -29.13
CA PRO A 87 3.61 16.82 -29.97
C PRO A 87 4.79 17.80 -29.95
N PRO A 88 6.05 17.31 -29.94
CA PRO A 88 7.23 18.18 -29.94
C PRO A 88 7.23 19.20 -31.09
N SER A 89 6.69 18.82 -32.25
CA SER A 89 6.54 19.67 -33.43
C SER A 89 5.65 20.90 -33.21
N SER A 90 4.76 20.88 -32.20
CA SER A 90 3.90 22.03 -31.87
C SER A 90 4.65 23.16 -31.17
N GLY A 91 5.84 22.89 -30.60
CA GLY A 91 6.58 23.84 -29.75
C GLY A 91 5.88 24.21 -28.44
N ARG A 92 4.70 23.63 -28.14
CA ARG A 92 3.94 23.83 -26.90
C ARG A 92 4.36 22.78 -25.88
N VAL A 93 4.54 23.19 -24.63
CA VAL A 93 4.70 22.31 -23.46
C VAL A 93 3.95 22.89 -22.28
N PHE A 94 3.43 22.04 -21.40
CA PHE A 94 2.99 22.46 -20.08
C PHE A 94 4.21 22.90 -19.27
N GLN A 95 4.12 24.09 -18.67
CA GLN A 95 5.24 24.73 -17.99
C GLN A 95 5.19 24.45 -16.48
N PRO A 96 6.35 24.24 -15.82
CA PRO A 96 6.47 24.34 -14.37
C PRO A 96 6.01 25.69 -13.85
N ASP A 97 5.70 25.77 -12.56
CA ASP A 97 5.29 27.01 -11.86
C ASP A 97 4.00 27.65 -12.38
N ARG A 98 3.20 26.90 -13.17
CA ARG A 98 1.92 27.37 -13.72
C ARG A 98 0.78 26.45 -13.32
N LEU A 99 -0.40 27.07 -13.21
CA LEU A 99 -1.66 26.36 -13.05
C LEU A 99 -2.32 26.09 -14.40
N TYR A 100 -2.99 24.95 -14.47
CA TYR A 100 -3.85 24.58 -15.58
C TYR A 100 -5.18 24.08 -15.01
N SER A 101 -6.28 24.38 -15.69
CA SER A 101 -7.59 23.78 -15.39
C SER A 101 -8.03 22.87 -16.52
N TYR A 102 -8.87 21.89 -16.22
CA TYR A 102 -9.41 21.00 -17.24
C TYR A 102 -10.90 20.74 -17.07
N ASN A 103 -11.56 20.42 -18.18
CA ASN A 103 -12.93 19.93 -18.20
C ASN A 103 -12.97 18.57 -18.91
N VAL A 104 -13.93 17.75 -18.53
CA VAL A 104 -14.21 16.45 -19.15
C VAL A 104 -15.58 16.52 -19.79
N THR A 105 -15.64 16.37 -21.11
CA THR A 105 -16.89 16.28 -21.86
C THR A 105 -17.16 14.82 -22.19
N VAL A 106 -18.34 14.33 -21.81
CA VAL A 106 -18.81 12.97 -22.07
C VAL A 106 -19.92 13.03 -23.10
N THR A 107 -19.75 12.33 -24.21
CA THR A 107 -20.73 12.21 -25.30
C THR A 107 -21.22 10.76 -25.36
N GLY A 108 -22.38 10.53 -24.77
CA GLY A 108 -23.09 9.25 -24.86
C GLY A 108 -23.86 9.13 -26.18
N ALA A 109 -24.72 8.12 -26.27
CA ALA A 109 -25.48 7.86 -27.50
C ALA A 109 -26.56 8.93 -27.80
N GLN A 110 -27.09 9.57 -26.75
CA GLN A 110 -28.24 10.49 -26.87
C GLN A 110 -27.95 11.92 -26.39
N ASN A 111 -26.91 12.11 -25.58
CA ASN A 111 -26.62 13.38 -24.92
C ASN A 111 -25.11 13.63 -24.83
N THR A 112 -24.77 14.91 -24.69
CA THR A 112 -23.45 15.37 -24.31
C THR A 112 -23.57 16.11 -22.99
N THR A 113 -22.70 15.80 -22.04
CA THR A 113 -22.60 16.47 -20.74
C THR A 113 -21.14 16.73 -20.40
N ASP A 114 -20.90 17.51 -19.36
CA ASP A 114 -19.57 17.79 -18.82
C ASP A 114 -19.60 17.85 -17.30
N LEU A 115 -18.51 18.27 -16.65
CA LEU A 115 -18.46 18.35 -15.18
C LEU A 115 -19.54 19.29 -14.61
N ALA A 116 -19.90 20.37 -15.33
CA ALA A 116 -20.96 21.28 -14.90
C ALA A 116 -22.34 20.64 -15.08
N GLY A 117 -22.59 19.98 -16.22
CA GLY A 117 -23.84 19.26 -16.49
C GLY A 117 -24.06 18.05 -15.58
N LEU A 118 -22.99 17.47 -15.04
CA LEU A 118 -23.03 16.44 -13.99
C LEU A 118 -23.22 17.01 -12.58
N GLY A 119 -23.24 18.33 -12.40
CA GLY A 119 -23.42 18.99 -11.10
C GLY A 119 -22.16 19.03 -10.22
N LEU A 120 -21.00 18.61 -10.73
CA LEU A 120 -19.79 18.42 -9.93
C LEU A 120 -19.02 19.72 -9.63
N LEU A 121 -19.41 20.83 -10.25
CA LEU A 121 -18.77 22.14 -10.08
C LEU A 121 -19.52 23.05 -9.09
N GLY A 122 -20.54 22.54 -8.40
CA GLY A 122 -21.25 23.22 -7.32
C GLY A 122 -21.52 22.27 -6.14
N PRO A 123 -22.10 22.78 -5.03
CA PRO A 123 -22.61 21.92 -3.97
C PRO A 123 -23.68 20.97 -4.52
N HIS A 124 -23.56 19.69 -4.21
CA HIS A 124 -24.50 18.66 -4.67
C HIS A 124 -24.59 17.50 -3.68
N THR A 125 -25.69 16.76 -3.73
CA THR A 125 -25.93 15.58 -2.90
C THR A 125 -25.84 14.32 -3.74
N VAL A 126 -25.09 13.33 -3.28
CA VAL A 126 -24.96 12.01 -3.93
C VAL A 126 -24.88 10.93 -2.87
N SER A 127 -25.68 9.86 -3.01
CA SER A 127 -25.83 8.84 -1.95
C SER A 127 -26.17 9.42 -0.57
N GLY A 128 -26.90 10.54 -0.54
CA GLY A 128 -27.25 11.29 0.67
C GLY A 128 -26.11 12.13 1.28
N VAL A 129 -24.91 12.12 0.68
CA VAL A 129 -23.74 12.88 1.14
C VAL A 129 -23.65 14.22 0.42
N GLU A 130 -23.48 15.29 1.19
CA GLU A 130 -23.18 16.63 0.66
C GLU A 130 -21.72 16.70 0.18
N CYS A 131 -21.53 17.00 -1.09
CA CYS A 131 -20.24 17.12 -1.74
C CYS A 131 -19.99 18.56 -2.20
N GLY A 132 -18.75 19.02 -2.05
CA GLY A 132 -18.33 20.35 -2.50
C GLY A 132 -17.92 20.37 -3.99
N PRO A 133 -17.74 21.57 -4.58
CA PRO A 133 -17.31 21.70 -5.97
C PRO A 133 -15.90 21.16 -6.18
N LEU A 134 -15.67 20.44 -7.29
CA LEU A 134 -14.36 19.87 -7.61
C LEU A 134 -13.26 20.93 -7.79
N GLY A 135 -13.60 22.12 -8.28
CA GLY A 135 -12.63 23.21 -8.46
C GLY A 135 -12.37 24.06 -7.21
N TYR A 136 -12.78 23.63 -6.01
CA TYR A 136 -12.68 24.36 -4.74
C TYR A 136 -13.46 25.69 -4.64
N ALA A 137 -14.19 26.07 -5.69
CA ALA A 137 -15.16 27.16 -5.66
C ALA A 137 -16.27 26.91 -6.68
N ASP A 138 -17.42 27.55 -6.48
CA ASP A 138 -18.57 27.40 -7.36
C ASP A 138 -18.20 27.68 -8.83
N ARG A 139 -18.64 26.80 -9.72
CA ARG A 139 -18.40 26.80 -11.17
C ARG A 139 -16.94 26.67 -11.63
N MET A 140 -15.99 26.62 -10.71
CA MET A 140 -14.57 26.51 -11.06
C MET A 140 -14.25 25.08 -11.50
N LEU A 141 -13.47 24.96 -12.56
CA LEU A 141 -12.96 23.68 -13.03
C LEU A 141 -11.87 23.14 -12.09
N PRO A 142 -11.71 21.81 -11.98
CA PRO A 142 -10.55 21.23 -11.31
C PRO A 142 -9.25 21.69 -11.98
N SER A 143 -8.19 21.81 -11.18
CA SER A 143 -6.92 22.38 -11.61
C SER A 143 -5.72 21.57 -11.11
N PHE A 144 -4.58 21.72 -11.78
CA PHE A 144 -3.33 21.08 -11.43
C PHE A 144 -2.13 21.99 -11.74
N ALA A 145 -0.98 21.63 -11.17
CA ALA A 145 0.32 22.19 -11.50
C ALA A 145 1.29 21.06 -11.82
N LEU A 146 2.28 21.35 -12.67
CA LEU A 146 3.42 20.45 -12.87
C LEU A 146 4.39 20.60 -11.70
N PRO A 147 5.25 19.59 -11.45
CA PRO A 147 6.38 19.76 -10.56
C PRO A 147 7.17 21.05 -10.90
N PRO A 148 7.57 21.84 -9.89
CA PRO A 148 8.08 23.19 -10.09
C PRO A 148 9.50 23.18 -10.67
N SER A 149 9.94 24.36 -11.13
CA SER A 149 11.25 24.53 -11.76
C SER A 149 12.43 24.40 -10.79
N THR A 150 12.16 24.63 -9.50
CA THR A 150 13.10 24.53 -8.38
C THR A 150 12.77 23.31 -7.51
N LEU A 151 13.78 22.77 -6.84
CA LEU A 151 13.58 21.62 -5.95
C LEU A 151 12.88 22.04 -4.65
N ASP A 152 13.15 23.24 -4.13
CA ASP A 152 12.62 23.75 -2.86
C ASP A 152 11.10 23.96 -2.86
N ASP A 153 10.50 24.20 -4.03
CA ASP A 153 9.06 24.33 -4.19
C ASP A 153 8.38 22.96 -4.35
N LEU A 154 9.11 21.89 -4.65
CA LEU A 154 8.53 20.58 -4.90
C LEU A 154 7.83 20.02 -3.65
N ARG A 155 6.61 19.51 -3.85
CA ARG A 155 5.79 18.84 -2.84
C ARG A 155 5.27 17.52 -3.40
N ILE A 156 5.75 16.42 -2.85
CA ILE A 156 5.32 15.06 -3.18
C ILE A 156 4.53 14.50 -2.00
N ALA A 157 3.25 14.24 -2.19
CA ALA A 157 2.44 13.54 -1.22
C ALA A 157 2.57 12.03 -1.38
N TYR A 158 2.54 11.29 -0.28
CA TYR A 158 2.63 9.83 -0.30
C TYR A 158 1.94 9.17 0.90
N GLY A 159 1.49 7.92 0.71
CA GLY A 159 0.87 7.08 1.74
C GLY A 159 0.27 5.81 1.14
N SER A 160 -0.21 4.88 1.97
CA SER A 160 -0.88 3.62 1.55
C SER A 160 -1.85 3.14 2.64
N CYS A 161 -2.35 1.90 2.55
CA CYS A 161 -3.19 1.22 3.54
C CYS A 161 -4.48 1.99 3.87
N ARG A 162 -5.41 2.07 2.91
CA ARG A 162 -6.69 2.77 3.08
C ARG A 162 -7.83 1.78 3.36
N ARG A 163 -7.76 1.06 4.49
CA ARG A 163 -8.75 0.05 4.86
C ARG A 163 -10.11 0.63 5.28
N PRO A 164 -11.19 0.51 4.48
CA PRO A 164 -12.47 1.19 4.77
C PRO A 164 -13.11 0.79 6.09
N GLY A 165 -12.95 -0.46 6.54
CA GLY A 165 -13.57 -1.02 7.75
C GLY A 165 -12.88 -0.71 9.09
N TYR A 166 -11.85 0.16 9.12
CA TYR A 166 -11.12 0.47 10.35
C TYR A 166 -11.59 1.77 11.07
N ASP A 167 -11.39 1.88 12.38
CA ASP A 167 -11.97 3.00 13.17
C ASP A 167 -11.29 4.36 12.97
N ASP A 168 -10.03 4.40 12.52
CA ASP A 168 -9.29 5.66 12.46
C ASP A 168 -9.74 6.51 11.27
N GLY A 169 -9.47 7.81 11.32
CA GLY A 169 -9.89 8.77 10.29
C GLY A 169 -9.32 8.44 8.91
N ASP A 170 -9.97 8.91 7.84
CA ASP A 170 -9.45 8.78 6.47
C ASP A 170 -8.53 9.98 6.15
N ALA A 171 -7.22 9.75 6.19
CA ALA A 171 -6.24 10.79 5.95
C ALA A 171 -6.17 11.23 4.47
N LEU A 172 -6.69 10.44 3.52
CA LEU A 172 -6.81 10.89 2.13
C LEU A 172 -7.93 11.93 2.00
N ALA A 173 -9.03 11.75 2.74
CA ALA A 173 -10.07 12.77 2.87
C ALA A 173 -9.56 14.01 3.61
N TRP A 174 -8.62 13.84 4.55
CA TRP A 174 -7.96 14.94 5.26
C TRP A 174 -7.02 15.77 4.36
N MET A 175 -6.35 15.13 3.40
CA MET A 175 -5.48 15.80 2.41
C MET A 175 -6.20 16.89 1.61
N ASP A 176 -7.51 16.76 1.44
CA ASP A 176 -8.35 17.77 0.81
C ASP A 176 -8.29 19.13 1.53
N GLU A 177 -8.22 19.15 2.86
CA GLU A 177 -8.09 20.38 3.64
C GLU A 177 -6.71 21.03 3.43
N TYR A 178 -5.66 20.21 3.35
CA TYR A 178 -4.31 20.68 3.02
C TYR A 178 -4.28 21.34 1.63
N LEU A 179 -4.97 20.74 0.65
CA LEU A 179 -5.05 21.26 -0.71
C LEU A 179 -5.97 22.49 -0.82
N ASN A 180 -7.05 22.56 -0.04
CA ASN A 180 -8.00 23.67 -0.05
C ASN A 180 -7.35 25.03 0.30
N GLU A 181 -6.29 25.05 1.12
CA GLU A 181 -5.54 26.28 1.42
C GLU A 181 -4.52 26.68 0.34
N ARG A 182 -4.25 25.80 -0.64
CA ARG A 182 -3.11 25.91 -1.56
C ARG A 182 -3.47 25.71 -3.02
N PHE A 183 -4.73 25.40 -3.36
CA PHE A 183 -5.11 24.98 -4.72
C PHE A 183 -4.79 26.03 -5.80
N ASP A 184 -4.72 27.32 -5.44
CA ASP A 184 -4.41 28.46 -6.33
C ASP A 184 -2.93 28.85 -6.37
N ASP A 185 -2.08 28.22 -5.56
CA ASP A 185 -0.63 28.39 -5.60
C ASP A 185 0.04 27.25 -6.38
N PRO A 186 0.57 27.50 -7.61
CA PRO A 186 1.24 26.48 -8.41
C PRO A 186 2.53 25.95 -7.80
N ARG A 187 3.13 26.61 -6.79
CA ARG A 187 4.38 26.21 -6.13
C ARG A 187 4.15 25.65 -4.74
N GLY A 188 3.10 26.10 -4.05
CA GLY A 188 2.79 25.67 -2.69
C GLY A 188 1.94 24.40 -2.60
N ARG A 189 1.22 24.03 -3.67
CA ARG A 189 0.32 22.87 -3.70
C ARG A 189 1.05 21.53 -3.82
N ILE A 190 0.29 20.44 -3.68
CA ILE A 190 0.78 19.09 -3.99
C ILE A 190 0.92 18.95 -5.52
N HIS A 191 2.10 18.50 -5.96
CA HIS A 191 2.41 18.33 -7.38
C HIS A 191 2.27 16.88 -7.85
N GLN A 192 2.54 15.93 -6.95
CA GLN A 192 2.47 14.49 -7.21
C GLN A 192 1.96 13.78 -5.96
N LEU A 193 1.08 12.80 -6.14
CA LEU A 193 0.61 11.91 -5.09
C LEU A 193 0.96 10.46 -5.45
N PHE A 194 1.75 9.80 -4.61
CA PHE A 194 2.08 8.38 -4.73
C PHE A 194 1.32 7.57 -3.69
N LEU A 195 0.42 6.72 -4.16
CA LEU A 195 -0.29 5.76 -3.35
C LEU A 195 0.48 4.45 -3.39
N GLY A 196 1.17 4.15 -2.29
CA GLY A 196 2.18 3.09 -2.21
C GLY A 196 1.65 1.66 -2.26
N GLY A 197 0.33 1.47 -2.27
CA GLY A 197 -0.31 0.14 -2.18
C GLY A 197 -1.62 0.19 -1.40
N ASP A 198 -2.35 -0.92 -1.36
CA ASP A 198 -3.53 -1.12 -0.50
C ASP A 198 -4.62 -0.06 -0.66
N GLN A 199 -5.01 0.18 -1.92
CA GLN A 199 -6.12 1.09 -2.23
C GLN A 199 -7.48 0.44 -1.98
N ILE A 200 -7.51 -0.89 -2.08
CA ILE A 200 -8.60 -1.75 -1.64
C ILE A 200 -8.01 -2.86 -0.75
N TYR A 201 -8.90 -3.54 -0.01
CA TYR A 201 -8.56 -4.74 0.77
C TYR A 201 -9.38 -5.90 0.23
N ALA A 202 -8.85 -6.58 -0.78
CA ALA A 202 -9.57 -7.57 -1.56
C ALA A 202 -9.87 -8.85 -0.78
N ASP A 203 -9.08 -9.18 0.23
CA ASP A 203 -9.25 -10.37 1.06
C ASP A 203 -9.96 -10.09 2.39
N ASP A 204 -10.12 -8.81 2.77
CA ASP A 204 -10.67 -8.40 4.07
C ASP A 204 -11.70 -7.26 3.93
N VAL A 205 -12.72 -7.49 3.09
CA VAL A 205 -13.85 -6.57 2.97
C VAL A 205 -14.80 -6.78 4.13
N ASP A 206 -15.08 -5.71 4.90
CA ASP A 206 -16.05 -5.80 5.98
C ASP A 206 -17.45 -6.20 5.46
N SER A 207 -18.16 -7.05 6.21
CA SER A 207 -19.43 -7.66 5.78
C SER A 207 -20.50 -6.68 5.33
N LEU A 208 -20.62 -5.50 5.96
CA LEU A 208 -21.62 -4.51 5.54
C LEU A 208 -21.27 -3.93 4.17
N MET A 209 -20.01 -3.57 3.96
CA MET A 209 -19.53 -3.07 2.66
C MET A 209 -19.61 -4.16 1.60
N MET A 210 -19.30 -5.41 1.96
CA MET A 210 -19.32 -6.55 1.04
C MET A 210 -20.72 -6.80 0.44
N LEU A 211 -21.80 -6.52 1.19
CA LEU A 211 -23.17 -6.58 0.65
C LEU A 211 -23.34 -5.64 -0.55
N ARG A 212 -22.80 -4.42 -0.48
CA ARG A 212 -22.83 -3.48 -1.60
C ARG A 212 -21.81 -3.83 -2.67
N THR A 213 -20.62 -4.28 -2.31
CA THR A 213 -19.60 -4.72 -3.28
C THR A 213 -20.13 -5.85 -4.17
N ALA A 214 -20.74 -6.89 -3.58
CA ALA A 214 -21.29 -8.01 -4.32
C ALA A 214 -22.48 -7.59 -5.21
N GLN A 215 -23.40 -6.77 -4.68
CA GLN A 215 -24.54 -6.27 -5.46
C GLN A 215 -24.06 -5.40 -6.64
N LEU A 216 -23.17 -4.45 -6.39
CA LEU A 216 -22.64 -3.55 -7.40
C LEU A 216 -21.84 -4.32 -8.45
N GLY A 217 -21.05 -5.33 -8.07
CA GLY A 217 -20.32 -6.17 -9.01
C GLY A 217 -21.24 -6.85 -10.04
N VAL A 218 -22.40 -7.34 -9.60
CA VAL A 218 -23.43 -7.90 -10.48
C VAL A 218 -24.07 -6.81 -11.36
N GLU A 219 -24.39 -5.64 -10.79
CA GLU A 219 -24.95 -4.50 -11.54
C GLU A 219 -24.02 -4.01 -12.67
N LEU A 220 -22.70 -3.99 -12.40
CA LEU A 220 -21.66 -3.52 -13.33
C LEU A 220 -21.47 -4.46 -14.51
N ILE A 221 -21.35 -5.77 -14.25
CA ILE A 221 -21.13 -6.75 -15.32
C ILE A 221 -22.42 -7.07 -16.07
N GLY A 222 -23.55 -7.15 -15.35
CA GLY A 222 -24.88 -7.39 -15.91
C GLY A 222 -25.48 -8.73 -15.51
N THR A 223 -26.71 -8.97 -15.97
CA THR A 223 -27.47 -10.20 -15.68
C THR A 223 -28.20 -10.74 -16.90
N ASP A 224 -28.33 -12.07 -17.00
CA ASP A 224 -29.25 -12.74 -17.93
C ASP A 224 -30.43 -13.32 -17.13
N GLY A 225 -31.63 -12.77 -17.32
CA GLY A 225 -32.84 -13.21 -16.61
C GLY A 225 -32.75 -13.06 -15.07
N GLY A 226 -31.96 -12.11 -14.57
CA GLY A 226 -31.71 -11.91 -13.13
C GLY A 226 -30.59 -12.78 -12.56
N VAL A 227 -30.00 -13.69 -13.35
CA VAL A 227 -28.79 -14.43 -12.98
C VAL A 227 -27.58 -13.59 -13.39
N PRO A 228 -26.55 -13.42 -12.54
CA PRO A 228 -25.31 -12.73 -12.92
C PRO A 228 -24.79 -13.17 -14.30
N LEU A 229 -24.19 -12.29 -15.09
CA LEU A 229 -23.50 -12.70 -16.33
C LEU A 229 -22.14 -13.31 -16.03
N GLU A 230 -21.40 -12.73 -15.08
CA GLU A 230 -20.09 -13.25 -14.67
C GLU A 230 -20.23 -14.65 -14.05
N ARG A 231 -19.26 -15.51 -14.37
CA ARG A 231 -19.18 -16.90 -13.89
C ARG A 231 -17.82 -17.14 -13.26
N VAL A 232 -17.80 -17.85 -12.14
CA VAL A 232 -16.60 -18.21 -11.38
C VAL A 232 -16.37 -19.70 -11.53
N LYS A 233 -15.21 -20.04 -12.08
CA LYS A 233 -14.76 -21.42 -12.23
C LYS A 233 -14.17 -21.94 -10.94
N VAL A 234 -14.56 -23.15 -10.55
CA VAL A 234 -14.05 -23.86 -9.36
C VAL A 234 -13.70 -25.30 -9.71
N ASN A 235 -12.84 -25.93 -8.91
CA ASN A 235 -12.38 -27.30 -9.18
C ASN A 235 -13.52 -28.35 -9.03
N GLN A 236 -14.45 -28.13 -8.11
CA GLN A 236 -15.55 -29.05 -7.85
C GLN A 236 -16.80 -28.26 -7.45
N VAL A 237 -17.90 -28.52 -8.16
CA VAL A 237 -19.24 -28.03 -7.82
C VAL A 237 -19.99 -29.12 -7.05
N LEU A 238 -20.76 -28.71 -6.05
CA LEU A 238 -21.67 -29.58 -5.32
C LEU A 238 -23.12 -29.19 -5.66
N ARG A 239 -23.99 -30.19 -5.77
CA ARG A 239 -25.42 -30.02 -6.04
C ARG A 239 -26.26 -30.52 -4.87
N ARG A 240 -27.29 -29.74 -4.55
CA ARG A 240 -28.31 -30.09 -3.57
C ARG A 240 -29.29 -31.10 -4.19
N PRO A 241 -29.60 -32.25 -3.54
CA PRO A 241 -30.76 -33.07 -3.87
C PRO A 241 -32.05 -32.32 -3.47
N ASP A 242 -33.22 -32.90 -3.72
CA ASP A 242 -34.54 -32.30 -3.37
C ASP A 242 -34.81 -32.21 -1.85
N VAL A 243 -33.77 -32.14 -1.02
CA VAL A 243 -33.83 -32.03 0.45
C VAL A 243 -33.30 -30.65 0.85
N GLU A 244 -34.07 -29.93 1.66
CA GLU A 244 -33.67 -28.63 2.17
C GLU A 244 -32.48 -28.77 3.14
N PRO A 245 -31.38 -27.99 3.02
CA PRO A 245 -30.19 -28.20 3.81
C PRO A 245 -30.39 -27.82 5.27
N SER A 246 -29.74 -28.57 6.16
CA SER A 246 -29.67 -28.21 7.58
C SER A 246 -28.75 -27.00 7.75
N ARG A 247 -29.17 -25.99 8.52
CA ARG A 247 -28.28 -24.88 8.91
C ARG A 247 -27.10 -25.31 9.80
N VAL A 248 -27.18 -26.48 10.42
CA VAL A 248 -26.13 -27.02 11.31
C VAL A 248 -25.03 -27.74 10.51
N ASP A 249 -25.40 -28.32 9.37
CA ASP A 249 -24.45 -28.96 8.45
C ASP A 249 -24.99 -28.85 7.02
N PRO A 250 -24.89 -27.67 6.39
CA PRO A 250 -25.44 -27.47 5.06
C PRO A 250 -24.71 -28.36 4.05
N GLY A 251 -23.39 -28.53 4.22
CA GLY A 251 -22.53 -29.29 3.33
C GLY A 251 -22.91 -30.77 3.20
N ALA A 252 -23.39 -31.41 4.29
CA ALA A 252 -23.85 -32.80 4.24
C ALA A 252 -25.05 -33.03 3.33
N SER A 253 -25.82 -31.97 3.03
CA SER A 253 -26.93 -32.05 2.09
C SER A 253 -26.50 -31.89 0.64
N TYR A 254 -25.23 -31.66 0.30
CA TYR A 254 -24.78 -31.53 -1.08
C TYR A 254 -23.93 -32.73 -1.52
N THR A 255 -24.05 -33.12 -2.80
CA THR A 255 -23.22 -34.17 -3.40
C THR A 255 -22.38 -33.60 -4.55
N PRO A 256 -21.15 -34.10 -4.78
CA PRO A 256 -20.33 -33.64 -5.90
C PRO A 256 -21.00 -33.88 -7.26
N GLU A 257 -21.02 -32.86 -8.11
CA GLU A 257 -21.37 -33.02 -9.53
C GLU A 257 -20.29 -33.85 -10.25
N THR A 258 -20.72 -34.68 -11.21
CA THR A 258 -19.77 -35.28 -12.16
C THR A 258 -19.23 -34.21 -13.11
N PRO A 259 -18.05 -34.42 -13.71
CA PRO A 259 -17.52 -33.49 -14.71
C PRO A 259 -18.49 -33.19 -15.84
N GLN A 260 -19.26 -34.20 -16.31
CA GLN A 260 -20.26 -34.01 -17.36
C GLN A 260 -21.44 -33.15 -16.90
N GLN A 261 -21.86 -33.28 -15.63
CA GLN A 261 -22.90 -32.42 -15.05
C GLN A 261 -22.42 -30.99 -14.92
N THR A 262 -21.18 -30.78 -14.46
CA THR A 262 -20.57 -29.45 -14.35
C THR A 262 -20.43 -28.81 -15.73
N GLU A 263 -19.91 -29.55 -16.71
CA GLU A 263 -19.75 -29.07 -18.09
C GLU A 263 -21.10 -28.71 -18.74
N ALA A 264 -22.13 -29.53 -18.54
CA ALA A 264 -23.46 -29.26 -19.08
C ALA A 264 -24.16 -28.06 -18.41
N ALA A 265 -23.92 -27.82 -17.11
CA ALA A 265 -24.54 -26.75 -16.35
C ALA A 265 -23.72 -25.44 -16.33
N GLY A 266 -22.45 -25.49 -16.74
CA GLY A 266 -21.52 -24.36 -16.72
C GLY A 266 -21.01 -24.00 -15.32
N ASP A 267 -20.11 -23.02 -15.31
CA ASP A 267 -19.52 -22.43 -14.09
C ASP A 267 -20.57 -21.72 -13.21
N LEU A 268 -20.20 -21.36 -11.98
CA LEU A 268 -21.14 -20.80 -10.99
C LEU A 268 -21.34 -19.29 -11.19
N PRO A 269 -22.56 -18.74 -11.06
CA PRO A 269 -22.76 -17.29 -11.05
C PRO A 269 -21.92 -16.58 -9.99
N ALA A 270 -21.31 -15.46 -10.36
CA ALA A 270 -20.54 -14.63 -9.42
C ALA A 270 -21.49 -13.85 -8.49
N GLY A 271 -21.24 -13.93 -7.18
CA GLY A 271 -22.03 -13.26 -6.15
C GLY A 271 -23.04 -14.16 -5.41
N PRO A 272 -23.87 -13.59 -4.53
CA PRO A 272 -24.90 -14.34 -3.81
C PRO A 272 -26.01 -14.82 -4.77
N PRO A 273 -26.60 -16.01 -4.54
CA PRO A 273 -26.37 -16.86 -3.36
C PRO A 273 -25.20 -17.85 -3.47
N GLN A 274 -24.54 -18.00 -4.62
CA GLN A 274 -23.48 -19.02 -4.81
C GLN A 274 -22.20 -18.72 -4.04
N PHE A 275 -21.89 -17.44 -3.85
CA PHE A 275 -20.76 -16.95 -3.06
C PHE A 275 -21.28 -15.93 -2.02
N PRO A 276 -21.91 -16.40 -0.93
CA PRO A 276 -22.48 -15.54 0.10
C PRO A 276 -21.41 -14.72 0.85
N VAL A 277 -21.87 -13.65 1.49
CA VAL A 277 -21.06 -12.80 2.38
C VAL A 277 -20.81 -13.52 3.70
N GLY A 278 -19.57 -13.56 4.17
CA GLY A 278 -19.13 -14.04 5.49
C GLY A 278 -18.59 -15.47 5.52
N ASP A 279 -18.74 -16.25 4.45
CA ASP A 279 -18.41 -17.69 4.43
C ASP A 279 -17.33 -18.06 3.40
N ARG A 280 -16.54 -17.10 2.90
CA ARG A 280 -15.56 -17.37 1.84
C ARG A 280 -14.21 -17.88 2.35
N LEU A 281 -13.91 -17.81 3.66
CA LEU A 281 -12.58 -18.10 4.19
C LEU A 281 -12.09 -19.52 3.90
N ARG A 282 -12.93 -20.53 4.18
CA ARG A 282 -12.54 -21.93 3.92
C ARG A 282 -12.40 -22.19 2.43
N LEU A 283 -13.25 -21.56 1.63
CA LEU A 283 -13.22 -21.65 0.18
C LEU A 283 -11.90 -21.06 -0.37
N THR A 284 -11.44 -19.91 0.11
CA THR A 284 -10.18 -19.30 -0.35
C THR A 284 -8.95 -20.07 0.12
N GLN A 285 -8.92 -20.53 1.37
CA GLN A 285 -7.77 -21.28 1.90
C GLN A 285 -7.63 -22.68 1.28
N VAL A 286 -8.75 -23.36 1.01
CA VAL A 286 -8.73 -24.75 0.52
C VAL A 286 -8.89 -24.83 -1.00
N SER A 287 -9.88 -24.15 -1.59
CA SER A 287 -10.13 -24.25 -3.03
C SER A 287 -9.25 -23.32 -3.84
N ALA A 288 -8.88 -22.15 -3.30
CA ALA A 288 -7.96 -21.22 -3.98
C ALA A 288 -6.51 -21.32 -3.50
N GLN A 289 -6.26 -22.01 -2.37
CA GLN A 289 -4.93 -22.20 -1.77
C GLN A 289 -4.26 -20.91 -1.30
N LEU A 290 -5.05 -19.84 -1.07
CA LEU A 290 -4.55 -18.54 -0.61
C LEU A 290 -4.11 -18.59 0.86
N THR A 291 -3.24 -17.67 1.24
CA THR A 291 -2.62 -17.58 2.58
C THR A 291 -3.39 -16.71 3.56
N SER A 292 -4.18 -15.75 3.08
CA SER A 292 -4.95 -14.83 3.93
C SER A 292 -5.80 -15.56 4.97
N SER A 293 -5.81 -15.00 6.19
CA SER A 293 -6.61 -15.47 7.31
C SER A 293 -7.92 -14.69 7.51
N ASP A 294 -8.05 -13.52 6.87
CA ASP A 294 -9.22 -12.63 6.95
C ASP A 294 -10.21 -12.79 5.77
N GLY A 295 -9.96 -13.79 4.91
CA GLY A 295 -10.71 -14.15 3.69
C GLY A 295 -12.20 -14.49 3.79
N ALA A 296 -12.90 -14.19 4.90
CA ALA A 296 -14.33 -14.44 5.06
C ALA A 296 -15.18 -13.71 3.99
N ASN A 297 -14.68 -12.58 3.50
CA ASN A 297 -15.27 -11.75 2.45
C ASN A 297 -14.25 -11.40 1.37
N HIS A 298 -13.53 -12.41 0.89
CA HIS A 298 -12.58 -12.21 -0.21
C HIS A 298 -13.31 -11.92 -1.54
N LEU A 299 -12.83 -10.95 -2.31
CA LEU A 299 -13.27 -10.64 -3.67
C LEU A 299 -12.83 -11.75 -4.63
N MET A 300 -13.69 -12.11 -5.58
CA MET A 300 -13.45 -13.26 -6.46
C MET A 300 -13.64 -12.91 -7.94
N SER A 301 -14.50 -11.95 -8.23
CA SER A 301 -14.99 -11.63 -9.58
C SER A 301 -14.46 -10.27 -10.05
N VAL A 302 -14.31 -10.07 -11.36
CA VAL A 302 -13.95 -8.76 -11.95
C VAL A 302 -14.93 -7.68 -11.51
N GLY A 303 -16.23 -8.00 -11.47
CA GLY A 303 -17.26 -7.09 -10.96
C GLY A 303 -17.02 -6.69 -9.50
N GLU A 304 -16.65 -7.64 -8.64
CA GLU A 304 -16.34 -7.39 -7.23
C GLU A 304 -15.09 -6.50 -7.04
N PHE A 305 -14.00 -6.77 -7.78
CA PHE A 305 -12.81 -5.91 -7.77
C PHE A 305 -13.12 -4.50 -8.27
N ALA A 306 -13.86 -4.36 -9.38
CA ALA A 306 -14.29 -3.07 -9.90
C ALA A 306 -15.17 -2.30 -8.89
N ALA A 307 -16.12 -2.99 -8.25
CA ALA A 307 -16.97 -2.40 -7.23
C ALA A 307 -16.16 -1.89 -6.03
N ALA A 308 -15.15 -2.64 -5.57
CA ALA A 308 -14.28 -2.20 -4.47
C ALA A 308 -13.55 -0.88 -4.80
N TYR A 309 -12.97 -0.75 -5.99
CA TYR A 309 -12.34 0.51 -6.42
C TYR A 309 -13.34 1.67 -6.50
N LEU A 310 -14.51 1.45 -7.08
CA LEU A 310 -15.54 2.49 -7.20
C LEU A 310 -16.01 2.99 -5.83
N LEU A 311 -16.26 2.07 -4.89
CA LEU A 311 -16.68 2.40 -3.53
C LEU A 311 -15.56 3.08 -2.73
N ALA A 312 -14.29 2.81 -3.05
CA ALA A 312 -13.15 3.48 -2.43
C ALA A 312 -12.93 4.90 -2.96
N TRP A 313 -13.23 5.20 -4.22
CA TRP A 313 -12.91 6.50 -4.85
C TRP A 313 -14.07 7.49 -4.90
N SER A 314 -15.32 7.01 -4.87
CA SER A 314 -16.49 7.82 -5.21
C SER A 314 -17.70 7.47 -4.34
N PRO A 315 -18.47 8.46 -3.88
CA PRO A 315 -19.75 8.21 -3.21
C PRO A 315 -20.84 7.72 -4.18
N ALA A 316 -20.67 7.90 -5.50
CA ALA A 316 -21.74 7.72 -6.49
C ALA A 316 -22.38 6.33 -6.53
N CYS A 317 -21.61 5.29 -6.19
CA CYS A 317 -22.06 3.90 -6.29
C CYS A 317 -22.53 3.29 -4.97
N TRP A 318 -22.56 4.05 -3.87
CA TRP A 318 -22.95 3.52 -2.55
C TRP A 318 -24.45 3.26 -2.41
N GLY A 319 -25.29 4.02 -3.13
CA GLY A 319 -26.73 4.06 -2.88
C GLY A 319 -27.05 4.70 -1.52
N GLU A 320 -28.30 4.61 -1.08
CA GLU A 320 -28.73 5.13 0.24
C GLU A 320 -28.86 4.03 1.30
N GLU A 321 -29.18 2.80 0.88
CA GLU A 321 -29.45 1.65 1.74
C GLU A 321 -28.29 0.65 1.73
N VAL A 322 -28.08 0.00 2.88
CA VAL A 322 -27.21 -1.18 2.99
C VAL A 322 -27.98 -2.38 2.45
N PRO A 323 -27.50 -3.07 1.39
CA PRO A 323 -28.31 -4.07 0.70
C PRO A 323 -28.75 -5.22 1.60
N GLY A 324 -30.08 -5.36 1.77
CA GLY A 324 -30.70 -6.45 2.52
C GLY A 324 -30.56 -6.36 4.05
N ALA A 325 -29.84 -5.38 4.59
CA ALA A 325 -29.69 -5.22 6.03
C ALA A 325 -30.85 -4.43 6.65
N GLN A 326 -31.20 -4.75 7.91
CA GLN A 326 -32.27 -4.09 8.65
C GLN A 326 -31.76 -3.49 9.97
N LEU A 327 -32.34 -2.36 10.36
CA LEU A 327 -32.11 -1.74 11.67
C LEU A 327 -33.15 -2.24 12.67
N LEU A 328 -32.73 -2.99 13.68
CA LEU A 328 -33.61 -3.55 14.70
C LEU A 328 -33.67 -2.67 15.94
N ALA A 329 -34.87 -2.32 16.38
CA ALA A 329 -35.11 -1.73 17.70
C ALA A 329 -34.97 -2.78 18.81
N PRO A 330 -34.74 -2.37 20.08
CA PRO A 330 -34.61 -3.31 21.20
C PRO A 330 -35.79 -4.30 21.28
N GLY A 331 -35.50 -5.60 21.15
CA GLY A 331 -36.51 -6.67 21.22
C GLY A 331 -37.39 -6.84 19.98
N ALA A 332 -37.14 -6.10 18.89
CA ALA A 332 -37.84 -6.26 17.63
C ALA A 332 -37.24 -7.42 16.80
N GLY A 333 -38.10 -8.21 16.16
CA GLY A 333 -37.68 -9.30 15.26
C GLY A 333 -37.52 -8.89 13.79
N THR A 334 -37.97 -7.69 13.43
CA THR A 334 -37.82 -7.08 12.09
C THR A 334 -37.71 -5.57 12.23
N GLY A 335 -37.14 -4.92 11.22
CA GLY A 335 -36.93 -3.48 11.22
C GLY A 335 -37.02 -2.85 9.82
N PRO A 336 -36.95 -1.51 9.72
CA PRO A 336 -36.76 -0.84 8.44
C PRO A 336 -35.42 -1.20 7.81
N ALA A 337 -35.29 -0.99 6.49
CA ALA A 337 -34.01 -1.10 5.80
C ALA A 337 -32.99 -0.15 6.45
N LEU A 338 -31.78 -0.66 6.68
CA LEU A 338 -30.68 0.13 7.22
C LEU A 338 -30.14 1.08 6.14
N ARG A 339 -30.02 2.36 6.44
CA ARG A 339 -29.37 3.34 5.55
C ARG A 339 -27.92 3.58 5.96
N TRP A 340 -27.06 3.89 5.00
CA TRP A 340 -25.65 4.18 5.29
C TRP A 340 -25.45 5.36 6.24
N LEU A 341 -26.35 6.36 6.18
CA LEU A 341 -26.24 7.59 6.95
C LEU A 341 -27.03 7.58 8.26
N ASP A 342 -27.68 6.47 8.60
CA ASP A 342 -28.38 6.32 9.87
C ASP A 342 -27.42 6.50 11.06
N MET A 343 -27.96 6.80 12.24
CA MET A 343 -27.21 6.88 13.49
C MET A 343 -27.90 5.97 14.53
N PRO A 344 -27.73 4.64 14.43
CA PRO A 344 -28.33 3.70 15.38
C PRO A 344 -27.97 4.02 16.83
N GLY A 345 -28.94 3.84 17.75
CA GLY A 345 -28.67 3.92 19.18
C GLY A 345 -27.86 2.72 19.67
N ALA A 346 -27.21 2.85 20.83
CA ALA A 346 -26.38 1.80 21.43
C ALA A 346 -27.17 0.51 21.82
N ASP A 347 -28.49 0.61 21.87
CA ASP A 347 -29.45 -0.46 22.19
C ASP A 347 -30.09 -1.09 20.94
N HIS A 348 -29.80 -0.57 19.74
CA HIS A 348 -30.24 -1.15 18.47
C HIS A 348 -29.34 -2.32 18.05
N ASP A 349 -29.82 -3.13 17.11
CA ASP A 349 -29.00 -4.14 16.41
C ASP A 349 -29.13 -3.96 14.90
N ILE A 350 -28.20 -4.54 14.15
CA ILE A 350 -28.23 -4.60 12.70
C ILE A 350 -28.38 -6.08 12.31
N ASP A 351 -29.47 -6.39 11.62
CA ASP A 351 -29.68 -7.71 11.05
C ASP A 351 -29.13 -7.74 9.63
N LEU A 352 -28.34 -8.78 9.34
CA LEU A 352 -27.79 -9.02 8.01
C LEU A 352 -28.73 -9.95 7.24
N PRO A 353 -28.78 -9.86 5.90
CA PRO A 353 -29.64 -10.74 5.12
C PRO A 353 -29.30 -12.22 5.38
N LEU A 354 -30.35 -13.04 5.49
CA LEU A 354 -30.19 -14.46 5.72
C LEU A 354 -29.49 -15.12 4.53
N GLN A 355 -28.62 -16.08 4.85
CA GLN A 355 -27.98 -16.91 3.84
C GLN A 355 -29.00 -17.84 3.17
N ASP A 356 -28.96 -17.86 1.84
CA ASP A 356 -29.70 -18.80 1.01
C ASP A 356 -28.87 -20.05 0.70
N PHE A 357 -29.55 -21.17 0.43
CA PHE A 357 -28.92 -22.44 0.05
C PHE A 357 -29.25 -22.79 -1.42
N PRO A 358 -28.48 -22.28 -2.39
CA PRO A 358 -28.79 -22.50 -3.79
C PRO A 358 -28.58 -23.96 -4.20
N GLU A 359 -29.16 -24.33 -5.34
CA GLU A 359 -29.05 -25.69 -5.88
C GLU A 359 -27.60 -26.13 -6.10
N ARG A 360 -26.73 -25.21 -6.55
CA ARG A 360 -25.32 -25.47 -6.85
C ARG A 360 -24.43 -24.53 -6.04
N VAL A 361 -23.39 -25.08 -5.42
CA VAL A 361 -22.40 -24.35 -4.60
C VAL A 361 -20.99 -24.85 -4.89
N PRO A 362 -19.92 -24.06 -4.64
CA PRO A 362 -18.57 -24.58 -4.75
C PRO A 362 -18.25 -25.51 -3.57
N GLN A 363 -17.38 -26.49 -3.79
CA GLN A 363 -16.85 -27.29 -2.70
C GLN A 363 -16.12 -26.40 -1.69
N HIS A 364 -16.28 -26.71 -0.40
CA HIS A 364 -15.69 -25.98 0.72
C HIS A 364 -16.29 -24.59 0.99
N LEU A 365 -17.45 -24.25 0.38
CA LEU A 365 -18.19 -23.05 0.74
C LEU A 365 -18.56 -23.03 2.24
N PHE A 366 -19.18 -24.11 2.71
CA PHE A 366 -19.59 -24.21 4.10
C PHE A 366 -18.47 -24.84 4.95
N SER A 367 -18.29 -24.31 6.16
CA SER A 367 -17.51 -24.95 7.22
C SER A 367 -18.14 -26.28 7.64
N ASP A 368 -17.37 -27.14 8.32
CA ASP A 368 -17.94 -28.38 8.90
C ASP A 368 -18.89 -28.10 10.07
N ALA A 369 -19.71 -29.11 10.40
CA ALA A 369 -20.74 -29.01 11.44
C ALA A 369 -20.18 -28.59 12.82
N ALA A 370 -18.97 -29.04 13.16
CA ALA A 370 -18.35 -28.69 14.45
C ALA A 370 -17.96 -27.21 14.48
N THR A 371 -17.38 -26.70 13.39
CA THR A 371 -17.03 -25.29 13.23
C THR A 371 -18.27 -24.39 13.23
N ILE A 372 -19.33 -24.79 12.53
CA ILE A 372 -20.62 -24.05 12.53
C ILE A 372 -21.22 -24.03 13.94
N ALA A 373 -21.26 -25.18 14.63
CA ALA A 373 -21.77 -25.26 15.99
C ALA A 373 -20.95 -24.41 16.97
N GLN A 374 -19.62 -24.35 16.80
CA GLN A 374 -18.76 -23.49 17.61
C GLN A 374 -19.01 -22.01 17.32
N ARG A 375 -19.10 -21.59 16.06
CA ARG A 375 -19.46 -20.21 15.68
C ARG A 375 -20.82 -19.80 16.23
N GLU A 376 -21.81 -20.70 16.19
CA GLU A 376 -23.14 -20.45 16.74
C GLU A 376 -23.08 -20.27 18.27
N LYS A 377 -22.32 -21.13 18.95
CA LYS A 377 -22.07 -21.01 20.38
C LYS A 377 -21.40 -19.67 20.71
N ASP A 378 -20.35 -19.29 19.98
CA ASP A 378 -19.64 -18.02 20.15
C ASP A 378 -20.54 -16.81 19.86
N ARG A 379 -21.40 -16.91 18.86
CA ARG A 379 -22.41 -15.90 18.54
C ARG A 379 -23.38 -15.68 19.69
N VAL A 380 -23.84 -16.75 20.34
CA VAL A 380 -24.75 -16.68 21.49
C VAL A 380 -24.03 -16.19 22.74
N GLU A 381 -22.85 -16.74 23.06
CA GLU A 381 -22.05 -16.36 24.23
C GLU A 381 -21.57 -14.90 24.15
N ASN A 382 -21.22 -14.43 22.95
CA ASN A 382 -20.69 -13.08 22.71
C ASN A 382 -21.68 -12.20 21.92
N ALA A 383 -22.99 -12.42 22.05
CA ALA A 383 -24.01 -11.70 21.26
C ALA A 383 -23.90 -10.17 21.39
N ALA A 384 -23.64 -9.68 22.61
CA ALA A 384 -23.46 -8.26 22.88
C ALA A 384 -22.18 -7.68 22.24
N GLU A 385 -21.13 -8.49 22.05
CA GLU A 385 -19.92 -8.07 21.34
C GLU A 385 -20.15 -8.03 19.84
N HIS A 386 -20.81 -9.03 19.26
CA HIS A 386 -21.18 -9.04 17.84
C HIS A 386 -22.08 -7.85 17.48
N THR A 387 -23.06 -7.53 18.33
CA THR A 387 -23.93 -6.35 18.18
C THR A 387 -23.09 -5.06 18.15
N ARG A 388 -22.20 -4.88 19.14
CA ARG A 388 -21.28 -3.73 19.19
C ARG A 388 -20.37 -3.68 17.96
N SER A 389 -19.91 -4.82 17.46
CA SER A 389 -19.06 -4.92 16.27
C SER A 389 -19.81 -4.46 15.01
N ARG A 390 -21.06 -4.89 14.81
CA ARG A 390 -21.90 -4.45 13.68
C ARG A 390 -22.21 -2.96 13.72
N LEU A 391 -22.59 -2.44 14.89
CA LEU A 391 -22.83 -0.99 15.08
C LEU A 391 -21.56 -0.18 14.82
N ARG A 392 -20.40 -0.68 15.27
CA ARG A 392 -19.08 -0.08 14.97
C ARG A 392 -18.81 -0.08 13.48
N SER A 393 -18.97 -1.22 12.81
CA SER A 393 -18.75 -1.36 11.37
C SER A 393 -19.62 -0.39 10.57
N HIS A 394 -20.92 -0.29 10.90
CA HIS A 394 -21.83 0.67 10.27
C HIS A 394 -21.38 2.12 10.45
N ARG A 395 -21.03 2.51 11.70
CA ARG A 395 -20.49 3.85 12.00
C ARG A 395 -19.24 4.16 11.17
N VAL A 396 -18.32 3.20 11.05
CA VAL A 396 -17.06 3.37 10.31
C VAL A 396 -17.31 3.57 8.81
N HIS A 397 -18.18 2.76 8.21
CA HIS A 397 -18.53 2.92 6.79
C HIS A 397 -19.29 4.21 6.52
N ARG A 398 -20.13 4.65 7.46
CA ARG A 398 -20.76 5.97 7.41
C ARG A 398 -19.72 7.09 7.38
N GLU A 399 -18.75 7.06 8.29
CA GLU A 399 -17.65 8.04 8.33
C GLU A 399 -16.80 8.02 7.06
N PHE A 400 -16.53 6.81 6.52
CA PHE A 400 -15.82 6.64 5.25
C PHE A 400 -16.57 7.27 4.08
N LEU A 401 -17.87 6.95 3.93
CA LEU A 401 -18.75 7.51 2.89
C LEU A 401 -18.82 9.04 2.96
N LEU A 402 -18.92 9.63 4.17
CA LEU A 402 -18.91 11.09 4.36
C LEU A 402 -17.61 11.76 3.90
N GLY A 403 -16.48 11.03 3.86
CA GLY A 403 -15.19 11.51 3.39
C GLY A 403 -15.01 11.46 1.86
N LEU A 404 -15.81 10.65 1.13
CA LEU A 404 -15.52 10.34 -0.28
C LEU A 404 -15.63 11.53 -1.23
N GLY A 405 -16.49 12.52 -0.96
CA GLY A 405 -16.55 13.74 -1.76
C GLY A 405 -15.25 14.55 -1.71
N ARG A 406 -14.54 14.51 -0.56
CA ARG A 406 -13.22 15.14 -0.39
C ARG A 406 -12.13 14.37 -1.13
N VAL A 407 -12.18 13.04 -1.07
CA VAL A 407 -11.27 12.16 -1.80
C VAL A 407 -11.41 12.35 -3.31
N GLN A 408 -12.64 12.38 -3.83
CA GLN A 408 -12.90 12.66 -5.24
C GLN A 408 -12.30 14.01 -5.67
N ARG A 409 -12.38 15.04 -4.81
CA ARG A 409 -11.80 16.35 -5.08
C ARG A 409 -10.26 16.33 -5.09
N VAL A 410 -9.61 15.62 -4.18
CA VAL A 410 -8.15 15.39 -4.20
C VAL A 410 -7.74 14.69 -5.49
N LEU A 411 -8.38 13.58 -5.83
CA LEU A 411 -8.10 12.79 -7.02
C LEU A 411 -8.33 13.59 -8.31
N ALA A 412 -9.27 14.54 -8.33
CA ALA A 412 -9.50 15.43 -9.47
C ALA A 412 -8.43 16.53 -9.63
N ASN A 413 -7.69 16.88 -8.57
CA ASN A 413 -6.79 18.04 -8.55
C ASN A 413 -5.30 17.68 -8.38
N VAL A 414 -4.96 16.42 -8.09
CA VAL A 414 -3.57 16.00 -7.89
C VAL A 414 -3.21 14.86 -8.83
N PRO A 415 -2.13 14.98 -9.63
CA PRO A 415 -1.60 13.86 -10.40
C PRO A 415 -1.29 12.68 -9.47
N THR A 416 -2.06 11.61 -9.63
CA THR A 416 -2.06 10.45 -8.72
C THR A 416 -1.50 9.22 -9.41
N TYR A 417 -0.49 8.64 -8.79
CA TYR A 417 0.21 7.43 -9.20
C TYR A 417 -0.01 6.37 -8.13
N MET A 418 -0.23 5.12 -8.53
CA MET A 418 -0.59 4.06 -7.58
C MET A 418 0.19 2.78 -7.86
N MET A 419 0.54 2.02 -6.84
CA MET A 419 1.37 0.82 -6.93
C MET A 419 0.57 -0.45 -6.68
N LEU A 420 0.99 -1.56 -7.29
CA LEU A 420 0.41 -2.89 -7.03
C LEU A 420 0.98 -3.40 -5.73
N ASP A 421 0.11 -3.62 -4.76
CA ASP A 421 0.47 -4.24 -3.49
C ASP A 421 -0.37 -5.50 -3.26
N ASP A 422 -0.16 -6.14 -2.12
CA ASP A 422 -0.76 -7.44 -1.87
C ASP A 422 -2.27 -7.39 -1.62
N HIS A 423 -2.78 -6.54 -0.74
CA HIS A 423 -4.22 -6.44 -0.47
C HIS A 423 -5.04 -5.92 -1.67
N ASP A 424 -4.42 -5.46 -2.75
CA ASP A 424 -5.11 -5.25 -4.05
C ASP A 424 -5.59 -6.58 -4.68
N VAL A 425 -5.04 -7.73 -4.25
CA VAL A 425 -5.40 -9.09 -4.70
C VAL A 425 -5.69 -10.03 -3.53
N THR A 426 -4.72 -10.21 -2.62
CA THR A 426 -4.77 -11.04 -1.41
C THR A 426 -3.52 -10.77 -0.57
N ASP A 427 -3.64 -10.82 0.76
CA ASP A 427 -2.51 -10.74 1.70
C ASP A 427 -1.36 -11.67 1.27
N ASP A 428 -0.26 -11.03 0.92
CA ASP A 428 0.96 -11.52 0.31
C ASP A 428 0.77 -12.57 -0.83
N PHE A 429 0.85 -12.12 -2.09
CA PHE A 429 0.88 -13.01 -3.26
C PHE A 429 2.28 -13.20 -3.85
N PHE A 430 2.46 -14.33 -4.53
CA PHE A 430 3.78 -14.82 -5.00
C PHE A 430 4.81 -14.88 -3.86
N LEU A 431 4.38 -15.35 -2.69
CA LEU A 431 5.21 -15.43 -1.50
C LEU A 431 6.38 -16.42 -1.65
N THR A 432 6.14 -17.57 -2.30
CA THR A 432 7.15 -18.60 -2.56
C THR A 432 6.88 -19.30 -3.89
N PRO A 433 7.89 -19.99 -4.48
CA PRO A 433 7.67 -20.87 -5.63
C PRO A 433 6.56 -21.90 -5.38
N MET A 434 6.49 -22.47 -4.16
CA MET A 434 5.44 -23.41 -3.80
C MET A 434 4.05 -22.75 -3.68
N TRP A 435 3.97 -21.53 -3.11
CA TRP A 435 2.72 -20.75 -3.06
C TRP A 435 2.19 -20.54 -4.46
N ARG A 436 3.06 -20.07 -5.37
CA ARG A 436 2.72 -19.82 -6.77
C ARG A 436 2.16 -21.07 -7.44
N HIS A 437 2.89 -22.18 -7.32
CA HIS A 437 2.48 -23.47 -7.89
C HIS A 437 1.12 -23.95 -7.34
N ARG A 438 0.89 -23.81 -6.03
CA ARG A 438 -0.37 -24.25 -5.38
C ARG A 438 -1.56 -23.42 -5.82
N VAL A 439 -1.43 -22.10 -5.82
CA VAL A 439 -2.51 -21.18 -6.12
C VAL A 439 -2.88 -21.25 -7.61
N LEU A 440 -1.89 -21.12 -8.50
CA LEU A 440 -2.10 -21.20 -9.95
C LEU A 440 -2.47 -22.63 -10.41
N GLY A 441 -2.18 -23.65 -9.60
CA GLY A 441 -2.61 -25.03 -9.83
C GLY A 441 -4.09 -25.30 -9.53
N THR A 442 -4.82 -24.34 -8.95
CA THR A 442 -6.27 -24.44 -8.70
C THR A 442 -7.07 -23.53 -9.64
N ALA A 443 -8.30 -23.94 -9.96
CA ALA A 443 -9.16 -23.13 -10.82
C ALA A 443 -9.52 -21.81 -10.13
N LEU A 444 -9.86 -21.85 -8.84
CA LEU A 444 -10.29 -20.67 -8.12
C LEU A 444 -9.12 -19.72 -7.79
N GLY A 445 -7.95 -20.25 -7.42
CA GLY A 445 -6.76 -19.43 -7.22
C GLY A 445 -6.37 -18.68 -8.50
N HIS A 446 -6.38 -19.37 -9.65
CA HIS A 446 -6.15 -18.72 -10.94
C HIS A 446 -7.21 -17.66 -11.27
N VAL A 447 -8.50 -17.90 -10.98
CA VAL A 447 -9.58 -16.91 -11.14
C VAL A 447 -9.33 -15.65 -10.31
N ILE A 448 -9.07 -15.80 -9.02
CA ILE A 448 -8.87 -14.67 -8.10
C ILE A 448 -7.66 -13.83 -8.52
N LEU A 449 -6.51 -14.46 -8.81
CA LEU A 449 -5.31 -13.73 -9.21
C LEU A 449 -5.50 -12.98 -10.54
N THR A 450 -6.07 -13.63 -11.55
CA THR A 450 -6.28 -13.00 -12.86
C THR A 450 -7.25 -11.83 -12.74
N ASN A 451 -8.33 -11.98 -11.97
CA ASN A 451 -9.32 -10.92 -11.79
C ASN A 451 -8.78 -9.74 -10.97
N GLY A 452 -8.02 -10.01 -9.91
CA GLY A 452 -7.40 -8.97 -9.08
C GLY A 452 -6.35 -8.16 -9.84
N MET A 453 -5.44 -8.85 -10.53
CA MET A 453 -4.41 -8.19 -11.37
C MET A 453 -5.02 -7.44 -12.56
N LEU A 454 -6.12 -7.96 -13.15
CA LEU A 454 -6.88 -7.23 -14.17
C LEU A 454 -7.55 -5.98 -13.58
N GLY A 455 -8.14 -6.08 -12.39
CA GLY A 455 -8.70 -4.95 -11.65
C GLY A 455 -7.65 -3.85 -11.43
N TYR A 456 -6.47 -4.22 -10.90
CA TYR A 456 -5.36 -3.29 -10.74
C TYR A 456 -4.93 -2.66 -12.08
N ALA A 457 -4.79 -3.45 -13.14
CA ALA A 457 -4.37 -2.94 -14.44
C ALA A 457 -5.33 -1.87 -14.99
N LEU A 458 -6.63 -2.12 -14.90
CA LEU A 458 -7.69 -1.27 -15.44
C LEU A 458 -7.88 0.03 -14.64
N PHE A 459 -7.85 -0.08 -13.32
CA PHE A 459 -8.14 1.05 -12.43
C PHE A 459 -6.88 1.85 -12.11
N GLN A 460 -5.74 1.20 -11.86
CA GLN A 460 -4.55 1.86 -11.33
C GLN A 460 -3.44 2.00 -12.39
N ASP A 461 -2.95 0.89 -12.93
CA ASP A 461 -1.73 0.83 -13.75
C ASP A 461 -1.82 1.64 -15.05
N TRP A 462 -2.96 1.53 -15.75
CA TRP A 462 -3.19 2.22 -17.01
C TRP A 462 -2.95 3.73 -16.90
N GLY A 463 -3.34 4.33 -15.78
CA GLY A 463 -3.12 5.75 -15.52
C GLY A 463 -1.68 6.13 -15.15
N ASN A 464 -0.87 5.20 -14.64
CA ASN A 464 0.52 5.47 -14.26
C ASN A 464 1.42 5.70 -15.48
N ASP A 465 1.24 4.87 -16.53
CA ASP A 465 1.93 5.03 -17.81
C ASP A 465 1.00 4.78 -19.01
N PRO A 466 0.20 5.79 -19.39
CA PRO A 466 -0.72 5.68 -20.52
C PRO A 466 -0.01 5.38 -21.84
N ARG A 467 1.24 5.83 -22.02
CA ARG A 467 1.98 5.65 -23.28
C ARG A 467 2.33 4.19 -23.54
N ARG A 468 2.52 3.41 -22.47
CA ARG A 468 2.80 1.97 -22.56
C ARG A 468 1.62 1.18 -23.13
N TYR A 469 0.41 1.73 -23.05
CA TYR A 469 -0.83 1.11 -23.55
C TYR A 469 -1.18 1.49 -24.99
N ASP A 470 -0.45 2.43 -25.61
CA ASP A 470 -0.75 2.89 -26.98
C ASP A 470 -0.40 1.85 -28.05
N GLN A 471 0.57 0.98 -27.77
CA GLN A 471 0.96 -0.07 -28.71
C GLN A 471 0.05 -1.29 -28.53
N VAL A 472 -0.57 -1.68 -29.63
CA VAL A 472 -1.52 -2.79 -29.70
C VAL A 472 -1.17 -3.63 -30.92
N THR A 473 -1.32 -4.94 -30.78
CA THR A 473 -1.14 -5.88 -31.88
C THR A 473 -2.36 -5.84 -32.78
N THR A 474 -2.15 -5.42 -34.03
CA THR A 474 -3.20 -5.33 -35.05
C THR A 474 -2.90 -6.29 -36.20
N PRO A 475 -3.88 -6.60 -37.09
CA PRO A 475 -3.62 -7.42 -38.28
C PRO A 475 -2.51 -6.89 -39.19
N ASP A 476 -2.28 -5.58 -39.20
CA ASP A 476 -1.20 -4.90 -39.93
C ASP A 476 0.14 -4.84 -39.16
N ARG A 477 0.13 -5.09 -37.85
CA ARG A 477 1.33 -5.14 -36.98
C ARG A 477 1.43 -6.48 -36.20
N PRO A 478 1.39 -7.64 -36.87
CA PRO A 478 1.39 -8.94 -36.19
C PRO A 478 2.70 -9.24 -35.45
N GLU A 479 3.79 -8.53 -35.78
CA GLU A 479 5.10 -8.72 -35.16
C GLU A 479 5.17 -8.26 -33.70
N LEU A 480 4.15 -7.54 -33.20
CA LEU A 480 4.05 -7.09 -31.81
C LEU A 480 3.63 -8.20 -30.82
N GLY A 481 3.21 -9.37 -31.32
CA GLY A 481 3.15 -10.60 -30.53
C GLY A 481 1.95 -10.76 -29.58
N GLY A 482 1.04 -9.78 -29.47
CA GLY A 482 -0.22 -9.91 -28.74
C GLY A 482 -0.11 -9.90 -27.22
N GLN A 483 1.01 -9.40 -26.68
CA GLN A 483 1.33 -9.43 -25.24
C GLN A 483 1.68 -8.03 -24.69
N LEU A 484 1.30 -6.96 -25.40
CA LEU A 484 1.53 -5.58 -24.97
C LEU A 484 0.42 -5.09 -24.03
N PRO A 485 0.65 -4.07 -23.19
CA PRO A 485 -0.39 -3.55 -22.31
C PRO A 485 -1.64 -3.05 -23.06
N GLY A 486 -1.50 -2.51 -24.27
CA GLY A 486 -2.65 -2.18 -25.12
C GLY A 486 -3.50 -3.40 -25.52
N ASP A 487 -2.88 -4.56 -25.73
CA ASP A 487 -3.59 -5.82 -26.00
C ASP A 487 -4.43 -6.29 -24.80
N LEU A 488 -4.02 -5.93 -23.56
CA LEU A 488 -4.78 -6.23 -22.35
C LEU A 488 -6.15 -5.53 -22.40
N LEU A 489 -6.21 -4.27 -22.83
CA LEU A 489 -7.45 -3.52 -22.92
C LEU A 489 -8.40 -4.14 -23.95
N ASP A 490 -7.87 -4.55 -25.11
CA ASP A 490 -8.64 -5.21 -26.16
C ASP A 490 -9.16 -6.59 -25.74
N ARG A 491 -8.40 -7.31 -24.91
CA ARG A 491 -8.82 -8.58 -24.30
C ARG A 491 -9.87 -8.34 -23.23
N ALA A 492 -9.64 -7.39 -22.31
CA ALA A 492 -10.61 -7.01 -21.29
C ALA A 492 -11.96 -6.61 -21.89
N ALA A 493 -11.94 -5.92 -23.04
CA ALA A 493 -13.14 -5.53 -23.78
C ALA A 493 -13.98 -6.71 -24.32
N ARG A 494 -13.33 -7.86 -24.51
CA ARG A 494 -13.94 -9.09 -25.05
C ARG A 494 -14.18 -10.14 -23.98
N LEU A 495 -13.74 -9.90 -22.73
CA LEU A 495 -13.83 -10.87 -21.66
C LEU A 495 -15.27 -11.27 -21.37
N PHE A 496 -16.21 -10.33 -21.41
CA PHE A 496 -17.64 -10.59 -21.19
C PHE A 496 -18.46 -10.34 -22.47
N PRO A 497 -18.55 -11.33 -23.39
CA PRO A 497 -19.28 -11.18 -24.64
C PRO A 497 -20.80 -11.07 -24.41
N ARG A 498 -21.50 -10.26 -25.21
CA ARG A 498 -22.97 -10.09 -25.08
C ARG A 498 -23.78 -11.34 -25.43
N SER A 499 -23.17 -12.30 -26.11
CA SER A 499 -23.85 -13.49 -26.64
C SER A 499 -23.87 -14.67 -25.66
N ALA A 500 -23.13 -14.61 -24.56
CA ALA A 500 -22.98 -15.74 -23.63
C ALA A 500 -22.61 -15.28 -22.21
N PRO A 501 -23.00 -16.04 -21.17
CA PRO A 501 -22.53 -15.81 -19.81
C PRO A 501 -21.07 -16.25 -19.62
N GLY A 502 -20.42 -15.69 -18.60
CA GLY A 502 -19.07 -16.02 -18.13
C GLY A 502 -17.99 -15.05 -18.65
N PRO A 503 -16.78 -15.08 -18.08
CA PRO A 503 -15.62 -14.68 -18.85
C PRO A 503 -15.40 -15.67 -20.01
N ASP A 504 -15.07 -15.18 -21.21
CA ASP A 504 -14.61 -16.03 -22.31
C ASP A 504 -13.32 -16.73 -21.89
N ALA A 505 -13.31 -18.07 -21.92
CA ALA A 505 -12.22 -18.87 -21.39
C ALA A 505 -10.89 -18.65 -22.15
N THR A 506 -10.95 -18.43 -23.46
CA THR A 506 -9.74 -18.20 -24.25
C THR A 506 -9.14 -16.85 -23.90
N VAL A 507 -9.98 -15.81 -23.86
CA VAL A 507 -9.57 -14.46 -23.48
C VAL A 507 -9.03 -14.44 -22.06
N PHE A 508 -9.69 -15.11 -21.12
CA PHE A 508 -9.25 -15.24 -19.73
C PHE A 508 -7.85 -15.88 -19.63
N ASP A 509 -7.62 -16.99 -20.33
CA ASP A 509 -6.32 -17.66 -20.36
C ASP A 509 -5.23 -16.78 -21.00
N GLU A 510 -5.57 -16.00 -22.02
CA GLU A 510 -4.64 -15.05 -22.65
C GLU A 510 -4.26 -13.91 -21.70
N ILE A 511 -5.22 -13.36 -20.94
CA ILE A 511 -4.95 -12.37 -19.89
C ILE A 511 -4.04 -12.97 -18.82
N GLY A 512 -4.34 -14.19 -18.33
CA GLY A 512 -3.48 -14.89 -17.37
C GLY A 512 -2.05 -15.11 -17.90
N ARG A 513 -1.88 -15.37 -19.21
CA ARG A 513 -0.54 -15.47 -19.82
C ARG A 513 0.23 -14.15 -19.78
N MET A 514 -0.43 -13.02 -20.00
CA MET A 514 0.19 -11.69 -19.91
C MET A 514 0.69 -11.39 -18.49
N PHE A 515 0.02 -11.92 -17.46
CA PHE A 515 0.44 -11.85 -16.06
C PHE A 515 1.44 -12.95 -15.66
N GLY A 516 1.87 -13.77 -16.62
CA GLY A 516 2.84 -14.84 -16.40
C GLY A 516 2.28 -16.06 -15.65
N HIS A 517 0.96 -16.22 -15.52
CA HIS A 517 0.35 -17.32 -14.73
C HIS A 517 0.66 -18.73 -15.24
N HIS A 518 1.15 -18.83 -16.47
CA HIS A 518 1.60 -20.08 -17.10
C HIS A 518 3.07 -20.42 -16.81
N LEU A 519 3.79 -19.55 -16.09
CA LEU A 519 5.20 -19.67 -15.77
C LEU A 519 5.38 -20.03 -14.30
N ASP A 520 6.35 -20.90 -14.03
CA ASP A 520 6.83 -21.25 -12.69
C ASP A 520 8.24 -20.69 -12.46
N ASN A 521 8.63 -20.55 -11.19
CA ASN A 521 9.98 -20.15 -10.82
C ASN A 521 10.96 -21.33 -11.07
N PRO A 522 11.96 -21.20 -11.96
CA PRO A 522 12.88 -22.30 -12.26
C PRO A 522 13.93 -22.48 -11.15
N PRO A 523 14.24 -23.71 -10.69
CA PRO A 523 15.31 -23.93 -9.73
C PRO A 523 16.69 -23.60 -10.34
N GLN A 524 17.57 -23.01 -9.55
CA GLN A 524 18.94 -22.64 -9.93
C GLN A 524 20.00 -23.56 -9.30
N PRO A 525 21.20 -23.68 -9.89
CA PRO A 525 22.27 -24.57 -9.38
C PRO A 525 22.77 -24.25 -7.96
N ASP A 526 22.57 -23.01 -7.50
CA ASP A 526 22.96 -22.52 -6.18
C ASP A 526 21.88 -22.75 -5.10
N GLY A 527 20.77 -23.41 -5.46
CA GLY A 527 19.64 -23.70 -4.59
C GLY A 527 18.57 -22.60 -4.54
N ARG A 528 18.79 -21.46 -5.22
CA ARG A 528 17.80 -20.39 -5.38
C ARG A 528 16.76 -20.75 -6.45
N PHE A 529 15.74 -19.92 -6.58
CA PHE A 529 14.75 -20.03 -7.66
C PHE A 529 14.75 -18.75 -8.49
N GLY A 530 14.71 -18.91 -9.81
CA GLY A 530 14.70 -17.80 -10.76
C GLY A 530 13.39 -17.03 -10.74
N VAL A 531 13.45 -15.81 -11.25
CA VAL A 531 12.28 -14.94 -11.38
C VAL A 531 11.36 -15.38 -12.50
N VAL A 532 10.10 -14.96 -12.40
CA VAL A 532 9.16 -15.00 -13.51
C VAL A 532 9.23 -13.66 -14.23
N ASP A 533 9.49 -13.71 -15.53
CA ASP A 533 9.52 -12.54 -16.40
C ASP A 533 8.21 -12.50 -17.21
N ALA A 534 7.17 -11.93 -16.60
CA ALA A 534 5.87 -11.79 -17.22
C ALA A 534 5.89 -10.69 -18.30
N PRO A 535 5.10 -10.81 -19.38
CA PRO A 535 4.96 -9.73 -20.36
C PRO A 535 4.49 -8.40 -19.76
N MET A 536 3.57 -8.47 -18.78
CA MET A 536 3.15 -7.30 -18.01
C MET A 536 4.14 -7.01 -16.89
N THR A 537 4.56 -5.76 -16.79
CA THR A 537 5.39 -5.23 -15.69
C THR A 537 4.67 -4.06 -15.02
N TRP A 538 4.93 -3.85 -13.73
CA TRP A 538 4.15 -2.90 -12.91
C TRP A 538 4.94 -1.70 -12.39
N HIS A 539 6.25 -1.67 -12.64
CA HIS A 539 7.10 -0.54 -12.31
C HIS A 539 6.91 0.60 -13.31
N PHE A 540 7.10 1.84 -12.87
CA PHE A 540 7.00 3.01 -13.74
C PHE A 540 7.90 4.15 -13.27
N THR A 541 8.16 5.09 -14.18
CA THR A 541 8.98 6.27 -13.93
C THR A 541 8.23 7.54 -14.27
N VAL A 542 8.39 8.56 -13.43
CA VAL A 542 7.82 9.90 -13.58
C VAL A 542 8.94 10.93 -13.47
N ASP A 543 9.15 11.68 -14.54
CA ASP A 543 10.16 12.74 -14.59
C ASP A 543 9.61 14.07 -14.09
N GLY A 544 10.34 14.76 -13.21
CA GLY A 544 10.10 16.16 -12.86
C GLY A 544 11.33 17.03 -13.16
N PRO A 545 11.23 18.37 -13.13
CA PRO A 545 12.32 19.27 -13.52
C PRO A 545 13.64 19.03 -12.77
N LYS A 546 13.57 18.67 -11.49
CA LYS A 546 14.75 18.49 -10.62
C LYS A 546 14.87 17.09 -10.03
N HIS A 547 13.96 16.17 -10.36
CA HIS A 547 13.95 14.82 -9.79
C HIS A 547 13.47 13.78 -10.81
N VAL A 548 13.79 12.52 -10.54
CA VAL A 548 13.19 11.37 -11.21
C VAL A 548 12.54 10.53 -10.12
N ALA A 549 11.25 10.23 -10.25
CA ALA A 549 10.54 9.33 -9.35
C ALA A 549 10.37 7.96 -10.01
N VAL A 550 10.77 6.88 -9.33
CA VAL A 550 10.58 5.50 -9.78
C VAL A 550 9.76 4.71 -8.77
N ALA A 551 8.69 4.08 -9.23
CA ALA A 551 7.88 3.18 -8.44
C ALA A 551 8.28 1.73 -8.75
N LEU A 552 8.62 0.97 -7.72
CA LEU A 552 9.08 -0.41 -7.84
C LEU A 552 7.91 -1.40 -7.97
N ASP A 553 8.20 -2.57 -8.52
CA ASP A 553 7.31 -3.74 -8.55
C ASP A 553 7.86 -4.78 -7.58
N ASN A 554 7.32 -4.75 -6.34
CA ASN A 554 7.76 -5.55 -5.20
C ASN A 554 7.06 -6.91 -5.06
N ARG A 555 5.98 -7.13 -5.83
CA ARG A 555 5.13 -8.32 -5.65
C ARG A 555 5.30 -9.32 -6.79
N THR A 556 5.65 -8.92 -8.02
CA THR A 556 5.62 -9.86 -9.17
C THR A 556 6.98 -10.36 -9.66
N ARG A 557 8.05 -9.57 -9.52
CA ARG A 557 9.43 -9.95 -9.91
C ARG A 557 10.35 -10.15 -8.70
N ARG A 558 9.86 -10.93 -7.74
CA ARG A 558 10.52 -11.27 -6.46
C ARG A 558 11.73 -12.19 -6.63
N SER A 559 12.68 -12.14 -5.69
CA SER A 559 13.76 -13.13 -5.58
C SER A 559 13.42 -14.22 -4.57
N TYR A 560 13.96 -15.42 -4.77
CA TYR A 560 13.67 -16.56 -3.89
C TYR A 560 14.94 -17.30 -3.53
N ALA A 561 15.32 -17.27 -2.25
CA ALA A 561 16.50 -17.98 -1.77
C ALA A 561 16.28 -19.51 -1.64
N ALA A 562 15.02 -19.96 -1.58
CA ALA A 562 14.61 -21.35 -1.48
C ALA A 562 13.17 -21.53 -2.02
N GLU A 563 12.74 -22.79 -2.18
CA GLU A 563 11.36 -23.13 -2.60
C GLU A 563 10.32 -22.73 -1.54
N ILE A 564 10.73 -22.80 -0.28
CA ILE A 564 9.94 -22.46 0.91
C ILE A 564 10.84 -21.60 1.79
N GLY A 565 10.40 -20.38 2.09
CA GLY A 565 11.12 -19.40 2.90
C GLY A 565 10.68 -17.98 2.57
N PRO A 566 11.21 -16.95 3.27
CA PRO A 566 10.91 -15.57 2.95
C PRO A 566 11.26 -15.24 1.48
N PRO A 567 10.35 -14.62 0.72
CA PRO A 567 10.73 -14.01 -0.55
C PRO A 567 11.64 -12.81 -0.31
N GLY A 568 12.53 -12.53 -1.26
CA GLY A 568 13.08 -11.20 -1.42
C GLY A 568 12.15 -10.34 -2.26
N ASN A 569 12.09 -9.04 -1.94
CA ASN A 569 11.11 -8.12 -2.51
C ASN A 569 11.24 -7.91 -4.03
N VAL A 570 12.46 -7.71 -4.55
CA VAL A 570 12.71 -7.48 -5.99
C VAL A 570 13.99 -8.17 -6.39
N SER A 571 14.05 -8.95 -7.46
CA SER A 571 15.32 -9.60 -7.83
C SER A 571 16.38 -8.63 -8.35
N THR A 572 17.64 -9.07 -8.36
CA THR A 572 18.76 -8.32 -8.93
C THR A 572 18.53 -7.96 -10.39
N GLU A 573 17.96 -8.86 -11.19
CA GLU A 573 17.64 -8.63 -12.60
C GLU A 573 16.53 -7.58 -12.72
N ALA A 574 15.48 -7.69 -11.92
CA ALA A 574 14.38 -6.74 -11.92
C ALA A 574 14.85 -5.35 -11.47
N LEU A 575 15.72 -5.23 -10.47
CA LEU A 575 16.31 -3.95 -10.06
C LEU A 575 17.10 -3.26 -11.17
N VAL A 576 17.69 -4.02 -12.10
CA VAL A 576 18.40 -3.46 -13.26
C VAL A 576 17.44 -2.74 -14.21
N ASP A 577 16.23 -3.25 -14.35
CA ASP A 577 15.17 -2.68 -15.20
C ASP A 577 14.43 -1.54 -14.49
N GLN A 578 14.13 -1.69 -13.20
CA GLN A 578 13.23 -0.81 -12.45
C GLN A 578 13.88 0.49 -11.96
N VAL A 579 15.18 0.47 -11.65
CA VAL A 579 15.90 1.66 -11.14
C VAL A 579 16.78 2.21 -12.27
N PRO A 580 16.75 3.51 -12.60
CA PRO A 580 17.50 4.05 -13.73
C PRO A 580 19.01 3.87 -13.54
N ARG A 581 19.72 3.73 -14.66
CA ARG A 581 21.18 3.70 -14.64
C ARG A 581 21.71 5.08 -14.21
N PRO A 582 22.68 5.13 -13.30
CA PRO A 582 23.36 6.37 -12.94
C PRO A 582 24.37 6.80 -14.03
N PRO A 583 24.69 8.10 -14.15
CA PRO A 583 24.07 9.21 -13.42
C PRO A 583 22.66 9.51 -13.93
N LEU A 584 21.87 10.25 -13.13
CA LEU A 584 20.59 10.78 -13.60
C LEU A 584 20.78 11.70 -14.82
N PRO A 585 19.74 11.89 -15.66
CA PRO A 585 19.78 12.85 -16.75
C PRO A 585 20.16 14.27 -16.30
N ASP A 586 20.80 15.02 -17.20
CA ASP A 586 21.27 16.39 -16.91
C ASP A 586 20.15 17.28 -16.33
N GLY A 587 20.47 17.99 -15.25
CA GLY A 587 19.55 18.88 -14.55
C GLY A 587 18.68 18.21 -13.49
N ARG A 588 18.70 16.87 -13.37
CA ARG A 588 18.06 16.13 -12.28
C ARG A 588 19.02 16.02 -11.08
N GLU A 589 18.51 16.32 -9.90
CA GLU A 589 19.32 16.45 -8.68
C GLU A 589 19.06 15.34 -7.66
N VAL A 590 17.86 14.73 -7.67
CA VAL A 590 17.44 13.72 -6.70
C VAL A 590 16.73 12.56 -7.39
N LEU A 591 17.05 11.33 -6.99
CA LEU A 591 16.26 10.14 -7.28
C LEU A 591 15.26 9.92 -6.15
N VAL A 592 13.97 9.86 -6.48
CA VAL A 592 12.91 9.45 -5.56
C VAL A 592 12.51 8.02 -5.91
N VAL A 593 12.57 7.09 -4.95
CA VAL A 593 12.16 5.70 -5.10
C VAL A 593 10.90 5.51 -4.28
N VAL A 594 9.85 4.97 -4.88
CA VAL A 594 8.60 4.63 -4.19
C VAL A 594 8.55 3.12 -4.08
N ALA A 595 8.42 2.62 -2.86
CA ALA A 595 8.33 1.21 -2.55
C ALA A 595 7.21 1.02 -1.51
N PRO A 596 6.30 0.04 -1.65
CA PRO A 596 5.24 -0.22 -0.66
C PRO A 596 5.85 -0.37 0.74
N LEU A 597 6.81 -1.29 0.83
CA LEU A 597 7.52 -1.66 2.04
C LEU A 597 8.71 -0.75 2.35
N GLN A 598 9.02 -0.61 3.63
CA GLN A 598 10.24 0.08 4.08
C GLN A 598 11.50 -0.63 3.56
N VAL A 599 12.32 0.07 2.77
CA VAL A 599 13.63 -0.43 2.32
C VAL A 599 14.63 -0.37 3.48
N ILE A 600 14.61 0.74 4.24
CA ILE A 600 15.47 0.95 5.40
C ILE A 600 14.57 1.01 6.64
N GLY A 601 14.37 -0.15 7.27
CA GLY A 601 13.56 -0.29 8.48
C GLY A 601 14.21 0.30 9.75
N PRO A 602 13.45 0.42 10.85
CA PRO A 602 13.99 0.81 12.15
C PRO A 602 15.09 -0.18 12.60
N PRO A 603 16.33 0.28 12.83
CA PRO A 603 17.51 -0.58 12.99
C PRO A 603 17.44 -1.72 14.03
N VAL A 604 16.54 -1.64 15.01
CA VAL A 604 16.40 -2.62 16.11
C VAL A 604 15.43 -3.77 15.77
N ILE A 605 14.51 -3.57 14.81
CA ILE A 605 13.49 -4.58 14.44
C ILE A 605 14.14 -5.71 13.61
N ASP A 606 14.97 -5.36 12.64
CA ASP A 606 15.57 -6.31 11.68
C ASP A 606 16.67 -7.21 12.29
N GLU A 607 17.39 -6.73 13.32
CA GLU A 607 18.56 -7.42 13.85
C GLU A 607 18.27 -8.42 14.98
N VAL A 608 17.34 -8.08 15.86
CA VAL A 608 17.12 -8.79 17.14
C VAL A 608 15.72 -9.40 17.23
N VAL A 609 14.71 -8.70 16.69
CA VAL A 609 13.30 -9.02 16.93
C VAL A 609 12.75 -9.95 15.86
N ALA A 610 12.95 -9.63 14.57
CA ALA A 610 12.35 -10.40 13.46
C ALA A 610 12.74 -11.90 13.48
N LYS A 611 14.03 -12.23 13.66
CA LYS A 611 14.51 -13.63 13.68
C LYS A 611 14.07 -14.45 14.89
N ALA A 612 13.81 -13.80 16.02
CA ALA A 612 13.33 -14.47 17.23
C ALA A 612 11.82 -14.70 17.18
N ILE A 613 11.08 -13.76 16.59
CA ILE A 613 9.63 -13.84 16.40
C ILE A 613 9.22 -15.05 15.55
N TYR A 614 9.91 -15.35 14.44
CA TYR A 614 9.59 -16.52 13.61
C TYR A 614 9.68 -17.85 14.37
N ARG A 615 10.74 -18.03 15.17
CA ARG A 615 10.93 -19.28 15.92
C ARG A 615 9.84 -19.50 16.96
N VAL A 616 9.26 -18.42 17.47
CA VAL A 616 8.16 -18.47 18.43
C VAL A 616 6.84 -18.72 17.70
N PHE A 617 6.56 -18.03 16.58
CA PHE A 617 5.36 -18.27 15.79
C PHE A 617 5.31 -19.67 15.17
N ASP A 618 6.38 -20.12 14.53
CA ASP A 618 6.46 -21.48 13.96
C ASP A 618 6.28 -22.57 15.03
N LEU A 619 6.69 -22.30 16.29
CA LEU A 619 6.49 -23.22 17.40
C LEU A 619 5.02 -23.25 17.87
N LEU A 620 4.33 -22.11 17.81
CA LEU A 620 2.92 -21.98 18.18
C LEU A 620 1.98 -22.56 17.10
N GLU A 621 2.34 -22.42 15.82
CA GLU A 621 1.55 -22.90 14.66
C GLU A 621 2.04 -24.25 14.09
N ALA A 622 2.98 -24.92 14.76
CA ALA A 622 3.64 -26.13 14.27
C ALA A 622 2.65 -27.23 13.80
N GLY A 623 1.47 -27.32 14.45
CA GLY A 623 0.41 -28.24 14.08
C GLY A 623 -0.12 -27.99 12.66
N ASP A 624 -0.61 -26.77 12.40
CA ASP A 624 -1.21 -26.40 11.10
C ASP A 624 -0.18 -26.38 9.97
N LEU A 625 1.06 -25.97 10.27
CA LEU A 625 2.14 -25.91 9.28
C LEU A 625 2.60 -27.30 8.83
N THR A 626 2.58 -28.31 9.72
CA THR A 626 3.13 -29.64 9.42
C THR A 626 2.07 -30.69 9.10
N ASP A 627 0.81 -30.47 9.49
CA ASP A 627 -0.28 -31.40 9.21
C ASP A 627 -0.70 -31.35 7.72
N ARG A 628 -0.71 -32.53 7.09
CA ARG A 628 -1.15 -32.68 5.70
C ARG A 628 -2.66 -32.52 5.54
N SER A 629 -3.43 -32.69 6.62
CA SER A 629 -4.88 -32.54 6.62
C SER A 629 -5.38 -31.14 7.03
N SER A 630 -4.47 -30.24 7.41
CA SER A 630 -4.84 -28.86 7.75
C SER A 630 -5.47 -28.13 6.56
N ALA A 631 -6.50 -27.34 6.88
CA ALA A 631 -7.18 -26.46 5.94
C ALA A 631 -6.57 -25.05 5.89
N ALA A 632 -5.53 -24.78 6.68
CA ALA A 632 -4.88 -23.47 6.72
C ALA A 632 -4.21 -23.15 5.37
N GLY A 633 -4.30 -21.88 4.96
CA GLY A 633 -3.67 -21.40 3.72
C GLY A 633 -2.15 -21.61 3.72
N ASN A 634 -1.52 -21.30 4.86
CA ASN A 634 -0.08 -21.43 5.12
C ASN A 634 0.41 -22.87 5.33
N ARG A 635 -0.45 -23.90 5.24
CA ARG A 635 -0.06 -25.30 5.43
C ARG A 635 1.19 -25.65 4.59
N ARG A 636 2.12 -26.40 5.17
CA ARG A 636 3.42 -26.78 4.57
C ARG A 636 4.36 -25.62 4.24
N MET A 637 4.07 -24.40 4.66
CA MET A 637 4.93 -23.24 4.46
C MET A 637 5.45 -22.69 5.80
N PRO A 638 6.24 -23.47 6.59
CA PRO A 638 6.81 -22.96 7.83
C PRO A 638 7.74 -21.78 7.55
N GLY A 639 7.77 -20.80 8.45
CA GLY A 639 8.57 -19.58 8.28
C GLY A 639 8.05 -18.65 7.18
N THR A 640 6.77 -18.75 6.81
CA THR A 640 6.12 -17.87 5.81
C THR A 640 4.93 -17.08 6.36
N ASN A 641 4.97 -16.68 7.64
CA ASN A 641 3.98 -15.73 8.16
C ASN A 641 4.14 -14.35 7.45
N PRO A 642 3.19 -13.94 6.60
CA PRO A 642 3.31 -12.76 5.74
C PRO A 642 3.62 -11.48 6.52
N ASP A 643 2.92 -11.23 7.63
CA ASP A 643 3.12 -10.09 8.55
C ASP A 643 4.56 -9.91 9.06
N ALA A 644 5.37 -10.96 9.01
CA ALA A 644 6.74 -10.93 9.49
C ALA A 644 7.79 -10.79 8.36
N LEU A 645 7.48 -11.08 7.09
CA LEU A 645 8.45 -11.38 6.01
C LEU A 645 8.93 -10.18 5.19
N GLU A 646 8.40 -8.99 5.45
CA GLU A 646 8.49 -7.88 4.50
C GLU A 646 9.81 -7.10 4.54
N THR A 647 10.75 -7.50 5.40
CA THR A 647 12.03 -6.79 5.53
C THR A 647 12.99 -7.13 4.38
N TRP A 648 13.46 -6.10 3.67
CA TRP A 648 14.43 -6.24 2.58
C TRP A 648 15.72 -6.95 3.02
N ALA A 649 16.08 -6.85 4.30
CA ALA A 649 17.29 -7.44 4.86
C ALA A 649 17.31 -8.99 4.89
N PHE A 650 16.19 -9.68 4.60
CA PHE A 650 16.18 -11.15 4.53
C PHE A 650 16.94 -11.72 3.34
N ASP A 651 16.94 -11.03 2.21
CA ASP A 651 17.75 -11.39 1.03
C ASP A 651 18.92 -10.41 0.88
N ALA A 652 19.97 -10.65 1.66
CA ALA A 652 21.15 -9.79 1.72
C ALA A 652 21.80 -9.54 0.34
N VAL A 653 21.72 -10.50 -0.59
CA VAL A 653 22.27 -10.33 -1.95
C VAL A 653 21.53 -9.23 -2.70
N THR A 654 20.21 -9.34 -2.73
CA THR A 654 19.31 -8.36 -3.36
C THR A 654 19.40 -7.01 -2.67
N PHE A 655 19.37 -6.99 -1.33
CA PHE A 655 19.38 -5.75 -0.56
C PHE A 655 20.66 -4.94 -0.79
N GLU A 656 21.83 -5.56 -0.70
CA GLU A 656 23.09 -4.87 -0.96
C GLU A 656 23.23 -4.46 -2.44
N HIS A 657 22.65 -5.22 -3.37
CA HIS A 657 22.58 -4.82 -4.79
C HIS A 657 21.74 -3.55 -4.98
N LEU A 658 20.57 -3.45 -4.33
CA LEU A 658 19.76 -2.25 -4.32
C LEU A 658 20.54 -1.07 -3.73
N LEU A 659 21.10 -1.21 -2.53
CA LEU A 659 21.84 -0.13 -1.86
C LEU A 659 23.01 0.37 -2.72
N ALA A 660 23.77 -0.54 -3.31
CA ALA A 660 24.87 -0.19 -4.21
C ALA A 660 24.37 0.62 -5.42
N ARG A 661 23.25 0.20 -6.03
CA ARG A 661 22.65 0.91 -7.17
C ARG A 661 22.11 2.29 -6.78
N LEU A 662 21.44 2.41 -5.63
CA LEU A 662 20.95 3.68 -5.12
C LEU A 662 22.10 4.63 -4.77
N ALA A 663 23.16 4.12 -4.15
CA ALA A 663 24.32 4.92 -3.75
C ALA A 663 25.03 5.57 -4.95
N GLU A 664 24.97 4.99 -6.14
CA GLU A 664 25.55 5.58 -7.35
C GLU A 664 24.84 6.89 -7.78
N HIS A 665 23.60 7.13 -7.34
CA HIS A 665 22.87 8.38 -7.58
C HIS A 665 23.20 9.50 -6.58
N ARG A 666 23.97 9.21 -5.52
CA ARG A 666 24.40 10.13 -4.44
C ARG A 666 23.30 10.73 -3.57
N ARG A 667 22.20 11.22 -4.15
CA ARG A 667 21.07 11.87 -3.46
C ARG A 667 19.79 11.09 -3.73
N VAL A 668 19.34 10.30 -2.75
CA VAL A 668 18.17 9.43 -2.89
C VAL A 668 17.17 9.67 -1.77
N VAL A 669 15.90 9.72 -2.11
CA VAL A 669 14.77 9.64 -1.17
C VAL A 669 13.97 8.38 -1.48
N VAL A 670 13.67 7.57 -0.47
CA VAL A 670 12.77 6.42 -0.55
C VAL A 670 11.47 6.77 0.18
N LEU A 671 10.34 6.67 -0.51
CA LEU A 671 8.99 6.88 0.03
C LEU A 671 8.31 5.53 0.18
N SER A 672 7.77 5.24 1.36
CA SER A 672 7.07 3.99 1.65
C SER A 672 5.86 4.19 2.55
N GLY A 673 5.00 3.18 2.67
CA GLY A 673 3.80 3.29 3.48
C GLY A 673 3.16 1.99 3.97
N ASP A 674 3.48 0.81 3.45
CA ASP A 674 2.79 -0.42 3.83
C ASP A 674 3.46 -1.10 5.04
N VAL A 675 3.40 -0.46 6.21
CA VAL A 675 4.03 -0.94 7.47
C VAL A 675 3.30 -0.49 8.76
N HIS A 676 2.09 0.03 8.63
CA HIS A 676 1.23 0.60 9.69
C HIS A 676 1.85 1.67 10.62
N ASN A 677 2.97 2.27 10.23
CA ASN A 677 3.60 3.38 10.95
C ASN A 677 4.24 4.43 10.04
N ALA A 678 4.37 5.65 10.55
CA ALA A 678 5.19 6.68 9.94
C ALA A 678 6.47 6.86 10.75
N ALA A 679 7.61 6.89 10.07
CA ALA A 679 8.95 7.07 10.64
C ALA A 679 9.92 7.50 9.52
N ALA A 680 11.13 7.92 9.88
CA ALA A 680 12.16 8.21 8.89
C ALA A 680 13.56 7.81 9.36
N ASN A 681 14.40 7.45 8.39
CA ASN A 681 15.79 7.07 8.58
C ASN A 681 16.66 7.74 7.50
N VAL A 682 17.93 7.98 7.78
CA VAL A 682 18.93 8.37 6.77
C VAL A 682 20.09 7.40 6.78
N MET A 683 20.47 6.92 5.59
CA MET A 683 21.65 6.09 5.39
C MET A 683 22.76 6.88 4.73
N SER A 684 23.96 6.76 5.28
CA SER A 684 25.22 7.14 4.66
C SER A 684 25.89 5.88 4.12
N TYR A 685 26.24 5.86 2.84
CA TYR A 685 26.85 4.72 2.15
C TYR A 685 28.18 5.11 1.51
N TRP A 686 29.25 4.43 1.89
CA TRP A 686 30.59 4.60 1.34
C TRP A 686 30.99 3.39 0.50
N ARG A 687 31.47 3.64 -0.72
CA ARG A 687 32.07 2.63 -1.58
C ARG A 687 33.60 2.76 -1.55
N GLY A 688 34.31 1.67 -1.32
CA GLY A 688 35.77 1.65 -1.25
C GLY A 688 36.31 2.64 -0.22
N ASP A 689 37.16 3.57 -0.68
CA ASP A 689 37.82 4.62 0.09
C ASP A 689 37.18 6.01 -0.09
N ALA A 690 35.95 6.07 -0.61
CA ALA A 690 35.24 7.34 -0.82
C ALA A 690 35.22 8.20 0.45
N ALA A 691 35.64 9.46 0.32
CA ALA A 691 35.65 10.42 1.43
C ALA A 691 34.24 10.91 1.83
N GLU A 692 33.32 10.96 0.85
CA GLU A 692 31.95 11.40 1.04
C GLU A 692 30.97 10.25 0.77
N PRO A 693 29.99 10.02 1.68
CA PRO A 693 28.96 9.01 1.46
C PRO A 693 27.92 9.48 0.44
N ALA A 694 27.33 8.52 -0.27
CA ALA A 694 25.99 8.71 -0.83
C ALA A 694 24.95 8.74 0.31
N ARG A 695 23.89 9.51 0.12
CA ARG A 695 22.84 9.74 1.13
C ARG A 695 21.50 9.23 0.62
N ILE A 696 20.91 8.31 1.39
CA ILE A 696 19.63 7.68 1.09
C ILE A 696 18.69 7.96 2.27
N ALA A 697 17.70 8.82 2.08
CA ALA A 697 16.69 9.13 3.10
C ALA A 697 15.46 8.24 2.90
N GLN A 698 15.10 7.44 3.89
CA GLN A 698 13.81 6.74 3.92
C GLN A 698 12.80 7.60 4.69
N LEU A 699 11.73 7.99 4.02
CA LEU A 699 10.57 8.62 4.63
C LEU A 699 9.39 7.65 4.52
N THR A 700 8.74 7.35 5.64
CA THR A 700 7.60 6.44 5.68
C THR A 700 6.38 7.16 6.23
N SER A 701 5.25 7.00 5.55
CA SER A 701 3.95 7.46 6.00
C SER A 701 2.96 6.35 5.70
N SER A 702 2.37 5.79 6.75
CA SER A 702 1.55 4.59 6.64
C SER A 702 0.16 4.77 7.22
N GLY A 703 -0.82 4.27 6.46
CA GLY A 703 -2.21 4.20 6.82
C GLY A 703 -2.94 5.48 6.53
N PHE A 704 -3.47 5.65 5.31
CA PHE A 704 -4.58 6.57 5.11
C PHE A 704 -5.74 6.21 6.05
N LYS A 705 -5.90 4.92 6.38
CA LYS A 705 -6.81 4.44 7.42
C LYS A 705 -6.13 3.35 8.24
N ASN A 706 -5.26 3.77 9.16
CA ASN A 706 -4.22 2.92 9.77
C ASN A 706 -4.79 1.85 10.71
N VAL A 707 -4.28 0.61 10.59
CA VAL A 707 -4.59 -0.51 11.48
C VAL A 707 -3.45 -0.65 12.49
N MET A 708 -3.75 -0.69 13.79
CA MET A 708 -2.75 -1.03 14.79
C MET A 708 -2.86 -2.49 15.23
N PRO A 709 -1.91 -3.36 14.82
CA PRO A 709 -1.87 -4.74 15.26
C PRO A 709 -1.88 -4.86 16.79
N VAL A 710 -2.65 -5.83 17.29
CA VAL A 710 -2.82 -6.06 18.73
C VAL A 710 -1.50 -6.40 19.41
N TYR A 711 -0.57 -7.06 18.72
CA TYR A 711 0.75 -7.42 19.25
C TYR A 711 1.68 -6.20 19.43
N LEU A 712 1.57 -5.14 18.62
CA LEU A 712 2.32 -3.90 18.84
C LEU A 712 1.88 -3.18 20.13
N ARG A 713 0.61 -3.32 20.54
CA ARG A 713 0.13 -2.85 21.85
C ARG A 713 0.73 -3.64 23.01
N ALA A 714 1.13 -4.89 22.79
CA ALA A 714 1.81 -5.71 23.78
C ALA A 714 3.32 -5.42 23.83
N LEU A 715 3.95 -5.14 22.67
CA LEU A 715 5.34 -4.67 22.56
C LEU A 715 5.58 -3.30 23.19
N ASP A 716 4.56 -2.44 23.25
CA ASP A 716 4.62 -1.14 23.94
C ASP A 716 5.04 -1.27 25.42
N ARG A 717 4.75 -2.41 26.07
CA ARG A 717 5.20 -2.71 27.45
C ARG A 717 6.67 -3.11 27.56
N SER A 718 7.27 -3.65 26.50
CA SER A 718 8.70 -4.01 26.42
C SER A 718 9.54 -2.98 25.64
N ALA A 719 8.90 -1.93 25.12
CA ALA A 719 9.47 -0.89 24.28
C ALA A 719 10.42 0.09 25.00
N MET A 720 10.62 0.02 26.32
CA MET A 720 11.52 0.95 27.01
C MET A 720 12.96 0.89 26.49
N LEU A 721 13.50 -0.32 26.29
CA LEU A 721 14.86 -0.50 25.74
C LEU A 721 14.95 -0.08 24.27
N LEU A 722 13.90 -0.38 23.49
CA LEU A 722 13.79 0.03 22.08
C LEU A 722 13.76 1.56 21.96
N GLN A 723 12.94 2.23 22.77
CA GLN A 723 12.84 3.68 22.88
C GLN A 723 14.16 4.31 23.34
N GLU A 724 14.88 3.71 24.29
CA GLU A 724 16.20 4.20 24.72
C GLU A 724 17.25 4.09 23.61
N LEU A 725 17.34 2.96 22.90
CA LEU A 725 18.27 2.78 21.77
C LEU A 725 17.96 3.74 20.62
N LEU A 726 16.67 3.91 20.32
CA LEU A 726 16.16 4.83 19.31
C LEU A 726 16.41 6.30 19.69
N ARG A 727 16.19 6.70 20.95
CA ARG A 727 16.46 8.06 21.47
C ARG A 727 17.96 8.37 21.54
N ALA A 728 18.79 7.36 21.77
CA ALA A 728 20.23 7.50 21.75
C ALA A 728 20.80 7.75 20.34
N ARG A 729 19.96 7.77 19.29
CA ARG A 729 20.34 7.94 17.88
C ARG A 729 21.46 6.98 17.45
N LEU A 730 21.50 5.80 18.07
CA LEU A 730 22.54 4.81 17.79
C LEU A 730 22.23 4.18 16.43
N GLY A 731 22.97 4.63 15.42
CA GLY A 731 22.84 4.08 14.09
C GLY A 731 23.35 2.64 14.01
N VAL A 732 22.81 1.88 13.06
CA VAL A 732 23.36 0.57 12.69
C VAL A 732 24.41 0.76 11.61
N GLU A 733 25.56 0.14 11.82
CA GLU A 733 26.70 0.18 10.90
C GLU A 733 26.97 -1.21 10.32
N ARG A 734 27.36 -1.24 9.05
CA ARG A 734 27.82 -2.45 8.35
C ARG A 734 29.09 -2.23 7.56
N LEU A 735 29.84 -3.33 7.49
CA LEU A 735 31.08 -3.49 6.74
C LEU A 735 30.86 -4.65 5.76
N GLY A 736 31.07 -4.40 4.48
CA GLY A 736 30.77 -5.35 3.41
C GLY A 736 31.97 -5.71 2.55
N TRP A 737 32.08 -7.00 2.21
CA TRP A 737 33.00 -7.51 1.18
C TRP A 737 32.25 -8.41 0.21
N THR A 738 32.63 -8.32 -1.06
CA THR A 738 32.00 -9.05 -2.16
C THR A 738 32.13 -10.56 -1.97
N ARG A 739 33.28 -11.01 -1.46
CA ARG A 739 33.62 -12.42 -1.29
C ARG A 739 34.28 -12.67 0.06
N PRO A 740 34.11 -13.87 0.64
CA PRO A 740 34.85 -14.30 1.82
C PRO A 740 36.35 -14.42 1.53
N ASP A 741 37.16 -14.08 2.53
CA ASP A 741 38.62 -14.20 2.51
C ASP A 741 39.13 -14.40 3.94
N ALA A 742 40.35 -14.92 4.08
CA ALA A 742 41.03 -15.05 5.38
C ALA A 742 41.45 -13.68 5.91
N GLU A 743 41.47 -13.52 7.24
CA GLU A 743 42.02 -12.34 7.92
C GLU A 743 41.38 -11.00 7.49
N LEU A 744 40.08 -10.98 7.14
CA LEU A 744 39.33 -9.74 6.92
C LEU A 744 39.29 -8.87 8.19
N VAL A 745 39.28 -9.53 9.35
CA VAL A 745 39.35 -8.91 10.67
C VAL A 745 40.52 -9.52 11.44
N LEU A 746 41.36 -8.68 12.01
CA LEU A 746 42.45 -9.07 12.89
C LEU A 746 41.90 -9.18 14.32
N LEU A 747 42.04 -10.36 14.93
CA LEU A 747 41.59 -10.63 16.30
C LEU A 747 42.70 -10.32 17.32
N PRO A 748 42.37 -10.16 18.62
CA PRO A 748 43.36 -9.99 19.67
C PRO A 748 44.41 -11.12 19.68
N ASP A 749 45.62 -10.82 20.12
CA ASP A 749 46.72 -11.78 20.19
C ASP A 749 46.30 -13.06 20.96
N GLY A 750 46.52 -14.21 20.33
CA GLY A 750 46.16 -15.51 20.92
C GLY A 750 44.68 -15.91 20.77
N ARG A 751 43.83 -15.04 20.20
CA ARG A 751 42.45 -15.39 19.80
C ARG A 751 42.43 -15.89 18.36
N THR A 752 41.42 -16.70 18.05
CA THR A 752 41.15 -17.22 16.71
C THR A 752 39.68 -17.05 16.36
N GLU A 753 39.30 -17.30 15.11
CA GLU A 753 37.89 -17.26 14.72
C GLU A 753 37.03 -18.23 15.55
N ALA A 754 37.60 -19.31 16.09
CA ALA A 754 36.90 -20.25 16.98
C ALA A 754 36.39 -19.59 18.28
N ASP A 755 36.98 -18.48 18.71
CA ASP A 755 36.55 -17.71 19.89
C ASP A 755 35.37 -16.77 19.58
N LEU A 756 35.06 -16.54 18.30
CA LEU A 756 33.90 -15.75 17.89
C LEU A 756 32.61 -16.56 18.06
N VAL A 757 31.51 -15.85 18.30
CA VAL A 757 30.17 -16.46 18.29
C VAL A 757 29.85 -17.08 16.92
N ALA A 758 29.12 -18.20 16.93
CA ALA A 758 28.87 -19.01 15.73
C ALA A 758 28.25 -18.21 14.56
N VAL A 759 27.37 -17.25 14.86
CA VAL A 759 26.72 -16.40 13.85
C VAL A 759 27.75 -15.50 13.14
N THR A 760 28.69 -14.91 13.88
CA THR A 760 29.75 -14.06 13.30
C THR A 760 30.69 -14.88 12.43
N ARG A 761 31.11 -16.07 12.89
CA ARG A 761 31.89 -17.02 12.06
C ARG A 761 31.16 -17.38 10.77
N ALA A 762 29.86 -17.70 10.87
CA ALA A 762 29.07 -18.05 9.71
C ALA A 762 28.97 -16.90 8.69
N ARG A 763 28.95 -15.64 9.15
CA ARG A 763 28.94 -14.46 8.27
C ARG A 763 30.25 -14.27 7.52
N LEU A 764 31.40 -14.56 8.14
CA LEU A 764 32.72 -14.50 7.49
C LEU A 764 32.86 -15.48 6.32
N LEU A 765 32.06 -16.54 6.31
CA LEU A 765 32.08 -17.58 5.27
C LEU A 765 31.00 -17.38 4.18
N ARG A 766 30.14 -16.37 4.29
CA ARG A 766 29.05 -16.10 3.34
C ARG A 766 29.48 -15.10 2.26
N SER A 767 28.80 -15.15 1.11
CA SER A 767 28.97 -14.18 0.04
C SER A 767 27.63 -13.47 -0.19
N PRO A 768 27.55 -12.13 -0.08
CA PRO A 768 28.60 -11.23 0.43
C PRO A 768 28.89 -11.45 1.93
N VAL A 769 30.08 -11.04 2.38
CA VAL A 769 30.42 -10.97 3.80
C VAL A 769 29.88 -9.66 4.36
N LEU A 770 28.94 -9.74 5.30
CA LEU A 770 28.35 -8.58 5.97
C LEU A 770 28.57 -8.66 7.48
N LEU A 771 29.35 -7.71 8.01
CA LEU A 771 29.73 -7.66 9.42
C LEU A 771 29.18 -6.40 10.10
N ALA A 772 28.72 -6.56 11.34
CA ALA A 772 28.37 -5.44 12.21
C ALA A 772 29.63 -4.86 12.87
N THR A 773 29.59 -3.60 13.30
CA THR A 773 30.72 -2.95 13.99
C THR A 773 30.77 -3.24 15.49
N HIS A 774 29.87 -4.06 16.02
CA HIS A 774 29.80 -4.42 17.44
C HIS A 774 29.77 -5.94 17.66
N GLY A 775 29.98 -6.38 18.91
CA GLY A 775 30.02 -7.81 19.28
C GLY A 775 31.38 -8.47 19.02
N TRP A 776 32.43 -7.67 18.92
CA TRP A 776 33.80 -8.14 18.70
C TRP A 776 34.57 -8.31 20.01
N LEU A 777 35.66 -9.09 19.95
CA LEU A 777 36.50 -9.36 21.12
C LEU A 777 37.36 -8.12 21.43
N ASP A 778 37.42 -7.77 22.70
CA ASP A 778 38.29 -6.72 23.21
C ASP A 778 38.79 -7.18 24.59
N ASP A 779 40.07 -7.52 24.65
CA ASP A 779 40.76 -8.05 25.82
C ASP A 779 41.49 -6.93 26.60
N ASN A 780 41.29 -5.65 26.24
CA ASN A 780 41.83 -4.51 26.99
C ASN A 780 41.20 -4.39 28.40
N PRO A 781 41.99 -4.14 29.46
CA PRO A 781 41.46 -3.86 30.80
C PRO A 781 40.63 -2.57 30.84
N GLU A 782 39.55 -2.55 31.63
CA GLU A 782 38.75 -1.32 31.82
C GLU A 782 39.56 -0.25 32.57
N GLY A 783 39.65 0.95 32.00
CA GLY A 783 40.31 2.11 32.62
C GLY A 783 41.82 2.25 32.33
N GLU A 784 42.41 1.35 31.55
CA GLU A 784 43.82 1.42 31.11
C GLU A 784 43.95 1.95 29.66
N GLU A 785 45.17 2.31 29.26
CA GLU A 785 45.47 2.74 27.89
C GLU A 785 45.28 1.56 26.91
N ARG A 786 44.51 1.79 25.84
CA ARG A 786 44.15 0.74 24.89
C ARG A 786 45.34 0.32 24.03
N GLU A 787 45.55 -0.98 23.91
CA GLU A 787 46.54 -1.59 23.03
C GLU A 787 45.88 -2.26 21.81
N ASP A 788 46.34 -1.93 20.60
CA ASP A 788 45.80 -2.45 19.33
C ASP A 788 45.87 -3.97 19.22
N ARG A 789 46.89 -4.59 19.82
CA ARG A 789 47.07 -6.06 19.82
C ARG A 789 46.02 -6.80 20.66
N LEU A 790 45.31 -6.08 21.54
CA LEU A 790 44.30 -6.63 22.44
C LEU A 790 42.86 -6.38 21.95
N THR A 791 42.67 -5.66 20.83
CA THR A 791 41.35 -5.37 20.26
C THR A 791 41.18 -6.02 18.89
N SER A 792 39.97 -6.50 18.60
CA SER A 792 39.58 -6.77 17.21
C SER A 792 39.65 -5.49 16.37
N ARG A 793 40.20 -5.58 15.16
CA ARG A 793 40.31 -4.44 14.23
C ARG A 793 40.21 -4.88 12.77
N LEU A 794 39.82 -3.96 11.89
CA LEU A 794 39.83 -4.21 10.45
C LEU A 794 41.26 -4.42 9.96
N ASN A 795 41.45 -5.36 9.03
CA ASN A 795 42.73 -5.52 8.36
C ASN A 795 42.94 -4.39 7.35
N PRO A 796 43.96 -3.53 7.51
CA PRO A 796 44.22 -2.42 6.60
C PRO A 796 44.57 -2.88 5.17
N ASP A 797 45.10 -4.10 5.02
CA ASP A 797 45.45 -4.68 3.71
C ASP A 797 44.22 -5.25 2.98
N LYS A 798 43.09 -5.41 3.69
CA LYS A 798 41.82 -5.96 3.17
C LYS A 798 40.63 -5.08 3.58
N PRO A 799 40.61 -3.80 3.22
CA PRO A 799 39.55 -2.89 3.62
C PRO A 799 38.19 -3.36 3.07
N PRO A 800 37.08 -3.08 3.78
CA PRO A 800 35.73 -3.28 3.24
C PRO A 800 35.55 -2.67 1.85
N ASP A 801 34.90 -3.43 0.96
CA ASP A 801 34.50 -2.99 -0.38
C ASP A 801 33.42 -1.88 -0.28
N TRP A 802 32.57 -1.96 0.74
CA TRP A 802 31.61 -0.91 1.08
C TRP A 802 31.32 -0.88 2.58
N ARG A 803 30.77 0.25 3.02
CA ARG A 803 30.34 0.49 4.40
C ARG A 803 29.07 1.30 4.37
N TRP A 804 28.18 1.09 5.33
CA TRP A 804 27.03 1.97 5.49
C TRP A 804 26.64 2.15 6.96
N ARG A 805 26.00 3.28 7.23
CA ARG A 805 25.47 3.67 8.54
C ARG A 805 24.04 4.16 8.36
N VAL A 806 23.09 3.60 9.10
CA VAL A 806 21.69 4.06 9.15
C VAL A 806 21.47 4.80 10.45
N THR A 807 20.94 6.02 10.40
CA THR A 807 20.60 6.84 11.57
C THR A 807 19.10 7.12 11.57
N PRO A 808 18.36 6.81 12.65
CA PRO A 808 16.96 7.18 12.76
C PRO A 808 16.81 8.70 12.89
N LEU A 809 15.80 9.26 12.24
CA LEU A 809 15.49 10.67 12.31
C LEU A 809 14.45 10.95 13.40
N VAL A 810 14.59 12.11 14.04
CA VAL A 810 13.66 12.58 15.06
C VAL A 810 13.28 14.02 14.76
N ASP A 811 12.05 14.39 15.14
CA ASP A 811 11.53 15.74 15.06
C ASP A 811 12.18 16.56 16.17
N ASP A 812 13.10 17.43 15.75
CA ASP A 812 13.91 18.29 16.61
C ASP A 812 13.28 19.67 16.85
N ARG A 813 12.06 19.92 16.37
CA ARG A 813 11.37 21.20 16.60
C ARG A 813 11.14 21.44 18.09
N ALA A 814 11.23 22.70 18.54
CA ALA A 814 10.86 23.04 19.90
C ALA A 814 9.37 22.67 20.12
N ASP A 815 8.99 22.29 21.35
CA ASP A 815 7.61 21.84 21.60
C ASP A 815 6.55 22.92 21.28
N ALA A 816 6.94 24.19 21.42
CA ALA A 816 6.11 25.33 21.04
C ALA A 816 5.78 25.40 19.53
N ASP A 817 6.67 24.90 18.67
CA ASP A 817 6.51 24.91 17.21
C ASP A 817 5.68 23.72 16.69
N ARG A 818 5.27 22.82 17.58
CA ARG A 818 4.49 21.62 17.26
C ARG A 818 2.99 21.90 17.42
N PRO A 819 2.10 21.21 16.69
CA PRO A 819 0.66 21.28 16.89
C PRO A 819 0.24 21.03 18.34
N ALA A 820 -0.75 21.78 18.84
CA ALA A 820 -1.24 21.67 20.22
C ALA A 820 -1.64 20.24 20.66
N PRO A 821 -2.26 19.37 19.81
CA PRO A 821 -2.62 18.02 20.22
C PRO A 821 -1.44 17.11 20.61
N ILE A 822 -0.20 17.44 20.19
CA ILE A 822 1.01 16.64 20.47
C ILE A 822 2.00 17.31 21.42
N ARG A 823 1.66 18.49 21.95
CA ARG A 823 2.51 19.17 22.93
C ARG A 823 2.50 18.40 24.24
N VAL A 824 3.66 18.35 24.89
CA VAL A 824 3.80 17.69 26.18
C VAL A 824 2.99 18.48 27.22
N THR A 825 2.24 17.78 28.07
CA THR A 825 1.56 18.44 29.18
C THR A 825 2.63 19.01 30.13
N PRO A 826 2.65 20.33 30.37
CA PRO A 826 3.71 20.95 31.16
C PRO A 826 3.69 20.44 32.61
N LEU A 827 4.87 20.18 33.15
CA LEU A 827 5.12 19.94 34.58
C LEU A 827 6.20 20.92 35.03
N ASP A 828 6.06 21.46 36.24
CA ASP A 828 7.10 22.26 36.87
C ASP A 828 8.11 21.30 37.50
N ASP A 829 9.23 21.07 36.81
CA ASP A 829 10.25 20.11 37.22
C ASP A 829 10.83 20.45 38.59
N ALA A 830 10.99 21.75 38.92
CA ALA A 830 11.52 22.17 40.22
C ALA A 830 10.55 21.84 41.37
N VAL A 831 9.24 22.01 41.15
CA VAL A 831 8.21 21.62 42.11
C VAL A 831 8.15 20.10 42.27
N VAL A 832 8.23 19.36 41.16
CA VAL A 832 8.21 17.89 41.17
C VAL A 832 9.44 17.34 41.91
N GLU A 833 10.63 17.84 41.62
CA GLU A 833 11.87 17.44 42.30
C GLU A 833 11.81 17.74 43.81
N ALA A 834 11.34 18.93 44.19
CA ALA A 834 11.15 19.29 45.59
C ALA A 834 10.16 18.36 46.30
N GLN A 835 9.06 17.98 45.64
CA GLN A 835 8.07 17.06 46.19
C GLN A 835 8.57 15.60 46.26
N LEU A 836 9.43 15.17 45.34
CA LEU A 836 10.05 13.84 45.36
C LEU A 836 11.07 13.67 46.50
N ALA A 837 11.71 14.77 46.92
CA ALA A 837 12.65 14.77 48.04
C ALA A 837 11.97 14.61 49.41
N ASP A 838 10.67 14.90 49.52
CA ASP A 838 9.88 14.72 50.74
C ASP A 838 8.98 13.46 50.63
N PRO A 839 9.18 12.44 51.49
CA PRO A 839 8.35 11.23 51.52
C PRO A 839 6.84 11.48 51.66
N ALA A 840 6.43 12.59 52.30
CA ALA A 840 5.01 12.93 52.46
C ALA A 840 4.34 13.41 51.17
N THR A 841 5.12 13.95 50.21
CA THR A 841 4.62 14.50 48.94
C THR A 841 5.06 13.70 47.72
N ALA A 842 6.01 12.78 47.86
CA ALA A 842 6.56 11.98 46.77
C ALA A 842 5.49 11.22 45.98
N PHE A 843 4.44 10.71 46.64
CA PHE A 843 3.35 10.02 45.95
C PHE A 843 2.56 10.95 45.02
N ALA A 844 2.28 12.17 45.44
CA ALA A 844 1.59 13.16 44.61
C ALA A 844 2.44 13.58 43.39
N ALA A 845 3.75 13.73 43.58
CA ALA A 845 4.69 14.00 42.49
C ALA A 845 4.72 12.84 41.47
N MET A 846 4.80 11.59 41.95
CA MET A 846 4.72 10.41 41.09
C MET A 846 3.39 10.33 40.34
N GLN A 847 2.27 10.67 40.99
CA GLN A 847 0.95 10.75 40.34
C GLN A 847 0.91 11.82 39.25
N ALA A 848 1.50 13.00 39.48
CA ALA A 848 1.55 14.07 38.48
C ALA A 848 2.39 13.67 37.25
N VAL A 849 3.55 13.03 37.47
CA VAL A 849 4.38 12.47 36.40
C VAL A 849 3.63 11.37 35.63
N ALA A 850 2.97 10.44 36.34
CA ALA A 850 2.16 9.39 35.74
C ALA A 850 0.99 9.96 34.93
N ALA A 851 0.30 11.00 35.44
CA ALA A 851 -0.78 11.67 34.73
C ALA A 851 -0.30 12.34 33.43
N ARG A 852 0.89 12.98 33.42
CA ARG A 852 1.52 13.49 32.19
C ARG A 852 1.75 12.36 31.19
N HIS A 853 2.32 11.24 31.61
CA HIS A 853 2.58 10.10 30.71
C HIS A 853 1.29 9.48 30.18
N GLN A 854 0.27 9.30 31.04
CA GLN A 854 -1.04 8.82 30.64
C GLN A 854 -1.69 9.76 29.62
N ALA A 855 -1.66 11.07 29.86
CA ALA A 855 -2.19 12.06 28.92
C ALA A 855 -1.46 12.04 27.56
N SER A 856 -0.13 11.84 27.55
CA SER A 856 0.63 11.67 26.31
C SER A 856 0.23 10.39 25.57
N LEU A 857 0.06 9.27 26.26
CA LEU A 857 -0.38 7.99 25.67
C LEU A 857 -1.81 8.08 25.12
N ASP A 858 -2.72 8.76 25.84
CA ASP A 858 -4.13 8.87 25.46
C ASP A 858 -4.37 9.83 24.29
N ARG A 859 -3.58 10.90 24.17
CA ARG A 859 -3.76 11.91 23.11
C ARG A 859 -3.18 11.45 21.78
N MET A 860 -1.90 11.04 21.75
CA MET A 860 -1.15 10.70 20.53
C MET A 860 -0.04 9.70 20.88
N ARG A 861 -0.26 8.41 20.57
CA ARG A 861 0.47 7.23 21.08
C ARG A 861 1.99 7.15 20.80
N ASN A 862 2.59 8.15 20.13
CA ASN A 862 3.98 8.64 20.24
C ASN A 862 4.20 9.67 19.13
N THR A 863 4.89 10.79 19.37
CA THR A 863 5.28 11.73 18.30
C THR A 863 6.55 12.50 18.67
N ARG A 864 7.59 12.21 17.90
CA ARG A 864 8.83 12.93 17.58
C ARG A 864 9.62 11.99 16.66
N GLN A 865 9.49 10.69 16.85
CA GLN A 865 10.18 9.67 16.07
C GLN A 865 9.28 8.84 15.16
N MET A 866 8.16 8.33 15.69
CA MET A 866 7.28 7.40 15.01
C MET A 866 5.83 7.73 15.32
N MET A 867 4.92 7.57 14.35
CA MET A 867 3.48 7.80 14.48
C MET A 867 2.69 6.59 14.00
N PHE A 868 1.60 6.28 14.70
CA PHE A 868 0.76 5.08 14.50
C PHE A 868 -0.73 5.40 14.27
N ARG A 869 -1.06 6.65 13.95
CA ARG A 869 -2.43 7.07 13.57
C ARG A 869 -2.53 7.16 12.05
N SER A 870 -3.75 7.24 11.52
CA SER A 870 -3.97 7.55 10.12
C SER A 870 -3.24 8.81 9.71
N ASN A 871 -2.41 8.75 8.68
CA ASN A 871 -1.61 9.89 8.24
C ASN A 871 -1.34 9.85 6.73
N PHE A 872 -0.84 10.98 6.24
CA PHE A 872 -0.21 11.08 4.92
C PHE A 872 1.10 11.87 5.05
N GLY A 873 2.04 11.59 4.16
CA GLY A 873 3.35 12.21 4.13
C GLY A 873 3.43 13.27 3.05
N ILE A 874 4.17 14.34 3.32
CA ILE A 874 4.64 15.32 2.33
C ILE A 874 6.16 15.29 2.34
N CYS A 875 6.77 14.90 1.22
CA CYS A 875 8.19 15.08 0.98
C CYS A 875 8.41 16.41 0.26
N ARG A 876 9.25 17.25 0.85
CA ARG A 876 9.72 18.50 0.25
C ARG A 876 11.23 18.64 0.42
N PHE A 877 11.82 19.66 -0.18
CA PHE A 877 13.25 19.87 -0.15
C PHE A 877 13.59 21.28 0.33
N GLU A 878 14.79 21.43 0.87
CA GLU A 878 15.38 22.71 1.21
C GLU A 878 16.84 22.69 0.77
N THR A 879 17.28 23.73 0.09
CA THR A 879 18.68 23.92 -0.31
C THR A 879 19.25 25.09 0.45
N ASP A 880 20.38 24.90 1.13
CA ASP A 880 21.07 25.99 1.84
C ASP A 880 22.09 26.72 0.95
N ASP A 881 22.68 27.80 1.50
CA ASP A 881 23.65 28.64 0.80
C ASP A 881 24.94 27.88 0.40
N ASP A 882 25.24 26.76 1.07
CA ASP A 882 26.37 25.88 0.78
C ASP A 882 26.03 24.80 -0.26
N GLY A 883 24.79 24.79 -0.78
CA GLY A 883 24.31 23.84 -1.78
C GLY A 883 23.97 22.45 -1.22
N VAL A 884 23.83 22.32 0.09
CA VAL A 884 23.37 21.10 0.75
C VAL A 884 21.88 20.97 0.55
N VAL A 885 21.47 19.89 -0.10
CA VAL A 885 20.05 19.56 -0.28
C VAL A 885 19.59 18.75 0.92
N THR A 886 18.49 19.14 1.55
CA THR A 886 17.85 18.42 2.65
C THR A 886 16.46 17.98 2.24
N ALA A 887 16.19 16.68 2.30
CA ALA A 887 14.83 16.17 2.20
C ALA A 887 14.11 16.36 3.55
N VAL A 888 12.92 16.95 3.51
CA VAL A 888 12.06 17.16 4.67
C VAL A 888 10.81 16.33 4.50
N GLY A 889 10.64 15.33 5.37
CA GLY A 889 9.43 14.53 5.47
C GLY A 889 8.50 15.10 6.53
N GLU A 890 7.32 15.52 6.12
CA GLU A 890 6.26 15.99 7.01
C GLU A 890 5.14 14.96 7.08
N VAL A 891 4.68 14.63 8.29
CA VAL A 891 3.55 13.72 8.49
C VAL A 891 2.36 14.49 9.03
N HIS A 892 1.25 14.38 8.31
CA HIS A 892 -0.01 15.07 8.58
C HIS A 892 -1.07 14.05 8.99
N THR A 893 -1.92 14.39 9.96
CA THR A 893 -2.99 13.51 10.46
C THR A 893 -4.18 14.35 10.88
N SER A 894 -5.38 13.76 10.81
CA SER A 894 -6.60 14.38 11.30
C SER A 894 -6.68 14.23 12.82
N ALA A 895 -6.07 15.18 13.55
CA ALA A 895 -6.34 15.34 14.98
C ALA A 895 -6.94 16.72 15.25
N VAL A 896 -7.87 16.74 16.19
CA VAL A 896 -8.53 17.97 16.66
C VAL A 896 -7.77 18.54 17.84
N ASP A 897 -7.74 19.86 17.91
CA ASP A 897 -7.25 20.59 19.06
C ASP A 897 -8.14 20.30 20.28
N PRO A 898 -7.57 19.83 21.41
CA PRO A 898 -8.36 19.45 22.57
C PRO A 898 -9.08 20.64 23.22
N GLU A 899 -8.61 21.86 23.05
CA GLU A 899 -9.20 23.07 23.64
C GLU A 899 -10.25 23.70 22.72
N THR A 900 -9.93 23.86 21.44
CA THR A 900 -10.82 24.53 20.48
C THR A 900 -11.78 23.58 19.79
N GLN A 901 -11.51 22.26 19.82
CA GLN A 901 -12.22 21.23 19.06
C GLN A 901 -12.20 21.47 17.54
N LEU A 902 -11.25 22.28 17.05
CA LEU A 902 -11.03 22.54 15.63
C LEU A 902 -9.90 21.67 15.08
N PRO A 903 -9.91 21.33 13.79
CA PRO A 903 -8.80 20.63 13.17
C PRO A 903 -7.51 21.45 13.14
N VAL A 904 -6.35 20.79 13.23
CA VAL A 904 -5.04 21.44 13.09
C VAL A 904 -4.34 20.99 11.82
N LEU A 905 -4.02 21.95 10.95
CA LEU A 905 -3.50 21.74 9.59
C LEU A 905 -1.96 21.66 9.50
N GLY A 906 -1.26 21.84 10.62
CA GLY A 906 0.21 21.79 10.67
C GLY A 906 0.77 20.36 10.72
N PRO A 907 2.05 20.17 10.34
CA PRO A 907 2.68 18.85 10.36
C PRO A 907 2.93 18.38 11.80
N TYR A 908 2.50 17.15 12.09
CA TYR A 908 2.60 16.54 13.41
C TYR A 908 3.96 15.90 13.67
N MET A 909 4.67 15.54 12.61
CA MET A 909 6.04 15.07 12.68
C MET A 909 6.81 15.66 11.50
N VAL A 910 8.01 16.18 11.76
CA VAL A 910 8.90 16.73 10.73
C VAL A 910 10.27 16.09 10.88
N HIS A 911 10.70 15.35 9.87
CA HIS A 911 12.01 14.72 9.80
C HIS A 911 12.86 15.38 8.72
N ARG A 912 14.12 15.67 9.04
CA ARG A 912 15.04 16.38 8.15
C ARG A 912 16.25 15.49 7.85
N ALA A 913 16.43 15.14 6.58
CA ALA A 913 17.49 14.27 6.11
C ALA A 913 18.40 15.04 5.13
N SER A 914 19.61 15.41 5.56
CA SER A 914 20.58 15.98 4.62
C SER A 914 20.97 14.93 3.58
N LEU A 915 20.87 15.28 2.30
CA LEU A 915 21.30 14.49 1.14
C LEU A 915 22.71 14.90 0.66
N GLY A 916 23.31 15.90 1.29
CA GLY A 916 24.68 16.33 1.02
C GLY A 916 24.84 17.27 -0.18
N PRO A 917 26.10 17.63 -0.51
CA PRO A 917 27.35 17.01 -0.02
C PRO A 917 27.60 17.27 1.47
N GLN A 918 28.09 16.27 2.19
CA GLN A 918 28.47 16.39 3.61
C GLN A 918 29.66 15.45 3.88
N ALA A 919 30.70 15.97 4.54
CA ALA A 919 31.81 15.15 5.01
C ALA A 919 31.39 14.35 6.27
N GLU A 920 31.50 13.03 6.19
CA GLU A 920 31.20 12.12 7.31
C GLU A 920 32.17 10.94 7.28
N ALA A 921 32.77 10.61 8.43
CA ALA A 921 33.74 9.53 8.52
C ALA A 921 33.06 8.14 8.39
N PRO A 922 33.62 7.23 7.56
CA PRO A 922 33.09 5.89 7.42
C PRO A 922 33.25 5.07 8.72
N PRO A 923 32.36 4.10 8.98
CA PRO A 923 32.55 3.14 10.07
C PRO A 923 33.89 2.38 9.94
N ALA A 924 34.75 2.47 10.95
CA ALA A 924 36.08 1.83 10.93
C ALA A 924 36.45 1.07 12.21
N GLN A 925 35.70 1.26 13.31
CA GLN A 925 36.02 0.70 14.61
C GLN A 925 35.15 -0.51 14.94
N LEU A 926 35.77 -1.60 15.39
CA LEU A 926 35.08 -2.78 15.92
C LEU A 926 34.98 -2.67 17.44
N ARG A 927 33.77 -2.84 17.98
CA ARG A 927 33.42 -2.57 19.38
C ARG A 927 32.92 -3.84 20.06
N ARG A 928 33.11 -3.93 21.38
CA ARG A 928 32.56 -5.03 22.18
C ARG A 928 31.04 -4.98 22.30
N SER A 929 30.48 -3.80 22.51
CA SER A 929 29.05 -3.57 22.68
C SER A 929 28.55 -2.41 21.81
N VAL A 930 27.23 -2.37 21.55
CA VAL A 930 26.56 -1.25 20.85
C VAL A 930 26.64 0.03 21.69
N LEU A 931 26.45 -0.10 23.00
CA LEU A 931 26.55 0.94 24.01
C LEU A 931 27.70 0.64 24.97
N SER A 932 28.61 1.59 25.16
CA SER A 932 29.50 1.63 26.33
C SER A 932 28.84 2.49 27.41
N ARG A 933 28.79 2.00 28.66
CA ARG A 933 28.38 2.85 29.78
C ARG A 933 29.44 3.94 29.95
N VAL A 934 29.07 5.20 29.76
CA VAL A 934 29.89 6.30 30.27
C VAL A 934 29.74 6.26 31.80
N PRO A 935 30.83 6.10 32.57
CA PRO A 935 30.74 6.20 34.02
C PRO A 935 30.15 7.57 34.37
N VAL A 936 29.07 7.59 35.15
CA VAL A 936 28.62 8.83 35.78
C VAL A 936 29.79 9.27 36.65
N PRO A 937 30.38 10.48 36.45
CA PRO A 937 31.41 10.95 37.37
C PRO A 937 30.82 10.90 38.76
N GLU A 938 31.47 10.18 39.69
CA GLU A 938 31.04 10.19 41.08
C GLU A 938 30.91 11.66 41.50
N PRO A 939 29.83 12.05 42.22
CA PRO A 939 29.74 13.39 42.74
C PRO A 939 31.03 13.65 43.52
N GLY A 940 31.78 14.66 43.07
CA GLY A 940 33.01 15.05 43.74
C GLY A 940 32.73 15.31 45.23
N PRO A 941 33.70 15.00 46.11
CA PRO A 941 33.51 15.05 47.55
C PRO A 941 33.03 16.42 48.08
#